data_AF-A0A7V1ESL5-F1
#
_entry.id   AF-A0A7V1ESL5-F1
#
_cell.length_a   1.000
_cell.length_b   1.000
_cell.length_c   1.000
_cell.angle_alpha   90.00
_cell.angle_beta   90.00
_cell.angle_gamma   90.00
#
_symmetry.space_group_name_H-M   'P 1'
#
loop_
_entity.id
_entity.type
_entity.pdbx_description
1 polymer ?
#
loop_
_entity_poly.entity_id
_entity_poly.type
_entity_poly.pdbx_seq_one_letter_code
_entity_poly.pdbx_strand_id
1 'polypeptide(L)'
;MLNYAELRCLSCYSFLRGASHPHEMVERAAQLGYAALAITDECSLAGVVKAHVAAKELGIQLIIGSEFTLEEGIKLVALAPSRAAYSELSGLISMARRRSPKGEYRASLRDVIFHLKRCLLIWLPDSDSENVRAYGLQLRRLCKNRVWLGVSHLLGNDEVQRYGALLQLANELDIPMLACGDVRMHCATRKPLHDVFTALRHNTSIDQLGRKRLANSQQHLRSLEKLQQLYPPALLEETLRIASACHFSLDELRYEYPQEVVPRGYVASSYLRELVARGSAVRWPQGIPTDIQQRIDKELTLIEELEYEYYFLTVYDIVRFARERDILCQGRGSAANSVVCYCLFITEVSPEQISLLFERFISKERDEPPDIDVDFEHERREEVIQYIYRKYSRKRAALAATVVTYRSRSAVRDVGRALGLDPVFVDDLAKSLAWWDRTADLAKRFEEQGVAGHSRQAELFYTLVQEILGFPRHLSQHVGGFVITRSPISTLVPVENASMAERTIIQWDKEDIEALGLLKVDILALGMLSAIRKSLQLVHRYCPAIKTISDIPREDHATYQMLQVADTIGVFQIESRAQMSMLPRLKPECFYDLVIEIAIVRPGPIQGDMVHPYLRRKQGLEQVTYPSDAIRSVLERTLGVPIFQEQVIRLAMVAAGFSGGEADQLRRAITHWGKNSKL
;
A
#
# COMPACT_ATOMS: atom_id res chain seq x y z
N MET A 1 -38.99 -7.73 -5.64
CA MET A 1 -38.22 -6.82 -4.76
C MET A 1 -37.60 -5.75 -5.63
N LEU A 2 -37.55 -4.49 -5.17
CA LEU A 2 -36.72 -3.47 -5.81
C LEU A 2 -35.27 -3.88 -5.66
N ASN A 3 -34.60 -4.18 -6.76
CA ASN A 3 -33.16 -4.41 -6.77
C ASN A 3 -32.54 -3.51 -7.85
N TYR A 4 -31.33 -3.04 -7.60
CA TYR A 4 -30.54 -2.26 -8.54
C TYR A 4 -29.06 -2.58 -8.36
N ALA A 5 -28.31 -2.53 -9.46
CA ALA A 5 -26.86 -2.55 -9.43
C ALA A 5 -26.31 -1.27 -10.07
N GLU A 6 -25.48 -0.52 -9.34
CA GLU A 6 -24.80 0.63 -9.94
C GLU A 6 -23.58 0.15 -10.70
N LEU A 7 -23.57 0.31 -12.02
CA LEU A 7 -22.51 -0.19 -12.90
C LEU A 7 -21.49 0.87 -13.32
N ARG A 8 -21.64 2.12 -12.84
CA ARG A 8 -20.72 3.22 -13.12
C ARG A 8 -20.53 4.14 -11.91
N CYS A 9 -19.42 3.95 -11.21
CA CYS A 9 -19.05 4.74 -10.03
C CYS A 9 -17.57 5.09 -10.04
N LEU A 10 -17.27 6.38 -9.92
CA LEU A 10 -15.90 6.91 -9.78
C LEU A 10 -15.60 7.20 -8.32
N SER A 11 -14.55 6.58 -7.79
CA SER A 11 -14.00 6.88 -6.47
C SER A 11 -12.98 8.02 -6.56
N CYS A 12 -12.44 8.44 -5.42
CA CYS A 12 -11.35 9.41 -5.34
C CYS A 12 -10.05 8.94 -6.04
N TYR A 13 -9.94 7.67 -6.43
CA TYR A 13 -8.83 7.16 -7.25
C TYR A 13 -8.96 7.48 -8.74
N SER A 14 -10.11 7.97 -9.18
CA SER A 14 -10.22 8.87 -10.32
C SER A 14 -9.82 10.28 -9.86
N PHE A 15 -8.51 10.53 -9.79
CA PHE A 15 -7.95 11.74 -9.17
C PHE A 15 -8.66 13.02 -9.64
N LEU A 16 -9.12 13.82 -8.67
CA LEU A 16 -9.84 15.08 -8.88
C LEU A 16 -11.17 14.96 -9.67
N ARG A 17 -11.71 13.74 -9.85
CA ARG A 17 -13.00 13.48 -10.50
C ARG A 17 -14.02 12.86 -9.56
N GLY A 18 -13.60 11.90 -8.72
CA GLY A 18 -14.45 11.32 -7.68
C GLY A 18 -14.19 12.01 -6.35
N ALA A 19 -15.25 12.16 -5.55
CA ALA A 19 -15.23 12.86 -4.27
C ALA A 19 -15.57 11.95 -3.09
N SER A 20 -15.37 10.63 -3.22
CA SER A 20 -15.56 9.70 -2.09
C SER A 20 -14.58 8.55 -2.16
N HIS A 21 -14.21 8.05 -0.99
CA HIS A 21 -13.39 6.87 -0.87
C HIS A 21 -14.14 5.62 -1.34
N PRO A 22 -13.42 4.58 -1.81
CA PRO A 22 -14.05 3.35 -2.24
C PRO A 22 -14.90 2.68 -1.15
N HIS A 23 -14.45 2.67 0.11
CA HIS A 23 -15.22 2.12 1.23
C HIS A 23 -16.52 2.91 1.51
N GLU A 24 -16.48 4.25 1.49
CA GLU A 24 -17.69 5.09 1.66
C GLU A 24 -18.76 4.76 0.59
N MET A 25 -18.33 4.49 -0.64
CA MET A 25 -19.24 4.11 -1.74
C MET A 25 -19.90 2.76 -1.47
N VAL A 26 -19.11 1.78 -1.01
CA VAL A 26 -19.59 0.42 -0.69
C VAL A 26 -20.55 0.46 0.51
N GLU A 27 -20.16 1.12 1.60
CA GLU A 27 -20.99 1.32 2.79
C GLU A 27 -22.33 1.94 2.43
N ARG A 28 -22.30 2.99 1.59
CA ARG A 28 -23.52 3.67 1.19
C ARG A 28 -24.40 2.81 0.28
N ALA A 29 -23.81 2.04 -0.63
CA ALA A 29 -24.57 1.11 -1.48
C ALA A 29 -25.25 0.01 -0.65
N ALA A 30 -24.56 -0.54 0.36
CA ALA A 30 -25.12 -1.50 1.29
C ALA A 30 -26.28 -0.91 2.11
N GLN A 31 -26.11 0.32 2.64
CA GLN A 31 -27.18 1.04 3.35
C GLN A 31 -28.43 1.29 2.49
N LEU A 32 -28.25 1.49 1.18
CA LEU A 32 -29.33 1.72 0.23
C LEU A 32 -29.97 0.42 -0.30
N GLY A 33 -29.45 -0.75 0.10
CA GLY A 33 -29.98 -2.05 -0.33
C GLY A 33 -29.66 -2.41 -1.78
N TYR A 34 -28.54 -1.92 -2.33
CA TYR A 34 -28.12 -2.28 -3.69
C TYR A 34 -27.72 -3.76 -3.78
N ALA A 35 -28.02 -4.38 -4.92
CA ALA A 35 -27.62 -5.76 -5.19
C ALA A 35 -26.12 -5.88 -5.49
N ALA A 36 -25.57 -4.89 -6.21
CA ALA A 36 -24.16 -4.82 -6.54
C ALA A 36 -23.70 -3.37 -6.75
N LEU A 37 -22.39 -3.15 -6.60
CA LEU A 37 -21.73 -1.88 -6.91
C LEU A 37 -20.50 -2.14 -7.78
N ALA A 38 -20.39 -1.43 -8.91
CA ALA A 38 -19.18 -1.43 -9.72
C ALA A 38 -18.30 -0.23 -9.39
N ILE A 39 -17.02 -0.45 -9.09
CA ILE A 39 -16.01 0.63 -9.03
C ILE A 39 -15.32 0.69 -10.39
N THR A 40 -15.44 1.84 -11.05
CA THR A 40 -15.08 2.02 -12.46
C THR A 40 -14.16 3.22 -12.65
N ASP A 41 -13.14 3.34 -11.80
CA ASP A 41 -12.21 4.47 -11.83
C ASP A 41 -11.57 4.67 -13.22
N GLU A 42 -11.29 5.93 -13.58
CA GLU A 42 -10.82 6.27 -14.92
C GLU A 42 -9.41 5.71 -15.20
N CYS A 43 -9.34 4.76 -16.14
CA CYS A 43 -8.12 4.08 -16.56
C CYS A 43 -7.24 3.71 -15.34
N SER A 44 -7.86 3.11 -14.33
CA SER A 44 -7.27 2.84 -13.02
C SER A 44 -8.02 1.72 -12.30
N LEU A 45 -7.26 0.91 -11.55
CA LEU A 45 -7.76 -0.08 -10.58
C LEU A 45 -7.16 0.19 -9.19
N ALA A 46 -6.70 1.40 -8.91
CA ALA A 46 -6.03 1.73 -7.65
C ALA A 46 -6.95 1.65 -6.42
N GLY A 47 -8.24 1.97 -6.58
CA GLY A 47 -9.21 2.00 -5.47
C GLY A 47 -9.90 0.67 -5.16
N VAL A 48 -9.70 -0.37 -5.99
CA VAL A 48 -10.58 -1.56 -5.96
C VAL A 48 -10.33 -2.48 -4.77
N VAL A 49 -9.11 -2.55 -4.26
CA VAL A 49 -8.80 -3.39 -3.08
C VAL A 49 -9.47 -2.85 -1.83
N LYS A 50 -9.42 -1.53 -1.63
CA LYS A 50 -10.12 -0.84 -0.54
C LYS A 50 -11.64 -1.01 -0.63
N ALA A 51 -12.21 -1.05 -1.84
CA ALA A 51 -13.62 -1.40 -2.02
C ALA A 51 -13.88 -2.88 -1.71
N HIS A 52 -13.00 -3.78 -2.11
CA HIS A 52 -13.14 -5.23 -1.94
C HIS A 52 -13.16 -5.64 -0.47
N VAL A 53 -12.26 -5.07 0.34
CA VAL A 53 -12.25 -5.30 1.80
C VAL A 53 -13.58 -4.88 2.42
N ALA A 54 -14.04 -3.66 2.16
CA ALA A 54 -15.33 -3.17 2.67
C ALA A 54 -16.53 -3.98 2.14
N ALA A 55 -16.49 -4.42 0.88
CA ALA A 55 -17.58 -5.16 0.25
C ALA A 55 -17.74 -6.56 0.85
N LYS A 56 -16.61 -7.20 1.18
CA LYS A 56 -16.57 -8.49 1.87
C LYS A 56 -17.14 -8.40 3.28
N GLU A 57 -16.79 -7.35 4.02
CA GLU A 57 -17.31 -7.11 5.38
C GLU A 57 -18.83 -6.88 5.39
N LEU A 58 -19.35 -6.18 4.38
CA LEU A 58 -20.77 -5.82 4.28
C LEU A 58 -21.62 -6.79 3.45
N GLY A 59 -21.00 -7.80 2.82
CA GLY A 59 -21.69 -8.82 2.02
C GLY A 59 -22.32 -8.29 0.72
N ILE A 60 -21.82 -7.19 0.16
CA ILE A 60 -22.30 -6.63 -1.11
C ILE A 60 -21.43 -7.11 -2.27
N GLN A 61 -22.05 -7.45 -3.41
CA GLN A 61 -21.31 -7.84 -4.61
C GLN A 61 -20.57 -6.64 -5.20
N LEU A 62 -19.24 -6.72 -5.22
CA LEU A 62 -18.37 -5.75 -5.89
C LEU A 62 -18.09 -6.19 -7.32
N ILE A 63 -18.30 -5.30 -8.29
CA ILE A 63 -17.95 -5.50 -9.70
C ILE A 63 -16.73 -4.64 -10.04
N ILE A 64 -15.72 -5.25 -10.65
CA ILE A 64 -14.49 -4.55 -11.00
C ILE A 64 -14.58 -4.03 -12.42
N GLY A 65 -14.30 -2.74 -12.62
CA GLY A 65 -14.29 -2.13 -13.95
C GLY A 65 -13.41 -0.89 -14.04
N SER A 66 -13.43 -0.24 -15.20
CA SER A 66 -12.74 1.04 -15.42
C SER A 66 -13.42 1.84 -16.53
N GLU A 67 -13.48 3.16 -16.36
CA GLU A 67 -13.95 4.11 -17.38
C GLU A 67 -12.79 4.53 -18.30
N PHE A 68 -13.08 4.69 -19.59
CA PHE A 68 -12.13 5.19 -20.59
C PHE A 68 -12.77 6.29 -21.43
N THR A 69 -11.99 7.34 -21.68
CA THR A 69 -12.20 8.28 -22.79
C THR A 69 -11.18 7.94 -23.87
N LEU A 70 -11.66 7.52 -25.04
CA LEU A 70 -10.82 7.12 -26.15
C LEU A 70 -10.41 8.32 -27.01
N GLU A 71 -9.35 8.15 -27.80
CA GLU A 71 -8.83 9.19 -28.70
C GLU A 71 -9.88 9.66 -29.72
N GLU A 72 -10.80 8.77 -30.11
CA GLU A 72 -11.92 9.07 -31.01
C GLU A 72 -13.07 9.85 -30.35
N GLY A 73 -12.93 10.24 -29.07
CA GLY A 73 -13.97 10.91 -28.29
C GLY A 73 -15.02 9.98 -27.70
N ILE A 74 -14.87 8.67 -27.87
CA ILE A 74 -15.79 7.65 -27.35
C ILE A 74 -15.57 7.49 -25.85
N LYS A 75 -16.65 7.52 -25.06
CA LYS A 75 -16.62 7.18 -23.64
C LYS A 75 -17.26 5.83 -23.40
N LEU A 76 -16.58 4.97 -22.65
CA LEU A 76 -17.12 3.68 -22.27
C LEU A 76 -16.63 3.23 -20.90
N VAL A 77 -17.37 2.33 -20.29
CA VAL A 77 -16.99 1.59 -19.09
C VAL A 77 -16.78 0.14 -19.49
N ALA A 78 -15.69 -0.47 -19.04
CA ALA A 78 -15.46 -1.89 -19.18
C ALA A 78 -15.56 -2.57 -17.81
N LEU A 79 -16.38 -3.62 -17.72
CA LEU A 79 -16.58 -4.44 -16.52
C LEU A 79 -15.96 -5.82 -16.74
N ALA A 80 -15.34 -6.37 -15.69
CA ALA A 80 -14.67 -7.65 -15.70
C ALA A 80 -15.56 -8.75 -15.10
N PRO A 81 -16.27 -9.56 -15.91
CA PRO A 81 -17.13 -10.62 -15.38
C PRO A 81 -16.37 -11.86 -14.87
N SER A 82 -15.10 -12.02 -15.25
CA SER A 82 -14.26 -13.18 -14.90
C SER A 82 -12.79 -12.77 -14.73
N ARG A 83 -11.97 -13.62 -14.11
CA ARG A 83 -10.51 -13.39 -13.97
C ARG A 83 -9.81 -13.14 -15.32
N ALA A 84 -10.24 -13.83 -16.39
CA ALA A 84 -9.69 -13.60 -17.72
C ALA A 84 -10.01 -12.19 -18.25
N ALA A 85 -11.25 -11.73 -18.05
CA ALA A 85 -11.66 -10.37 -18.42
C ALA A 85 -10.94 -9.31 -17.56
N TYR A 86 -10.73 -9.58 -16.27
CA TYR A 86 -9.93 -8.72 -15.40
C TYR A 86 -8.49 -8.56 -15.92
N SER A 87 -7.84 -9.67 -16.29
CA SER A 87 -6.49 -9.64 -16.86
C SER A 87 -6.44 -8.85 -18.18
N GLU A 88 -7.47 -8.93 -19.01
CA GLU A 88 -7.59 -8.12 -20.24
C GLU A 88 -7.72 -6.64 -19.92
N LEU A 89 -8.58 -6.28 -18.96
CA LEU A 89 -8.82 -4.92 -18.51
C LEU A 89 -7.54 -4.30 -17.93
N SER A 90 -6.90 -4.99 -17.00
CA SER A 90 -5.65 -4.55 -16.38
C SER A 90 -4.51 -4.45 -17.42
N GLY A 91 -4.48 -5.36 -18.39
CA GLY A 91 -3.58 -5.30 -19.55
C GLY A 91 -3.80 -4.06 -20.42
N LEU A 92 -5.05 -3.72 -20.72
CA LEU A 92 -5.41 -2.51 -21.50
C LEU A 92 -4.99 -1.24 -20.75
N ILE A 93 -5.31 -1.12 -19.45
CA ILE A 93 -4.92 0.03 -18.62
C ILE A 93 -3.39 0.18 -18.62
N SER A 94 -2.67 -0.93 -18.42
CA SER A 94 -1.21 -0.93 -18.44
C SER A 94 -0.65 -0.44 -19.78
N MET A 95 -1.21 -0.92 -20.89
CA MET A 95 -0.81 -0.49 -22.23
C MET A 95 -1.06 1.02 -22.41
N ALA A 96 -2.26 1.49 -22.07
CA ALA A 96 -2.69 2.87 -22.24
C ALA A 96 -1.87 3.85 -21.40
N ARG A 97 -1.53 3.48 -20.16
CA ARG A 97 -0.71 4.29 -19.23
C ARG A 97 0.76 4.27 -19.63
N ARG A 98 1.32 3.12 -20.03
CA ARG A 98 2.75 3.00 -20.34
C ARG A 98 3.17 3.68 -21.64
N ARG A 99 2.25 3.90 -22.57
CA ARG A 99 2.51 4.68 -23.80
C ARG A 99 2.38 6.20 -23.61
N SER A 100 2.04 6.64 -22.40
CA SER A 100 1.81 8.04 -22.06
C SER A 100 2.75 8.53 -20.96
N PRO A 101 2.94 9.86 -20.83
CA PRO A 101 3.55 10.46 -19.65
C PRO A 101 2.78 10.07 -18.38
N LYS A 102 3.49 10.08 -17.24
CA LYS A 102 2.88 9.74 -15.95
C LYS A 102 1.68 10.67 -15.65
N GLY A 103 0.56 10.07 -15.26
CA GLY A 103 -0.69 10.79 -14.97
C GLY A 103 -1.67 10.85 -16.16
N GLU A 104 -1.18 10.65 -17.38
CA GLU A 104 -2.00 10.60 -18.59
C GLU A 104 -2.24 9.15 -19.04
N TYR A 105 -3.15 8.96 -19.99
CA TYR A 105 -3.28 7.70 -20.73
C TYR A 105 -3.77 8.01 -22.14
N ARG A 106 -3.51 7.10 -23.06
CA ARG A 106 -4.09 7.12 -24.40
C ARG A 106 -4.66 5.73 -24.69
N ALA A 107 -5.90 5.67 -25.15
CA ALA A 107 -6.53 4.43 -25.59
C ALA A 107 -7.38 4.73 -26.83
N SER A 108 -7.37 3.84 -27.81
CA SER A 108 -8.20 3.94 -29.02
C SER A 108 -9.30 2.89 -29.02
N LEU A 109 -10.30 3.05 -29.88
CA LEU A 109 -11.34 2.04 -30.08
C LEU A 109 -10.74 0.70 -30.53
N ARG A 110 -9.69 0.75 -31.36
CA ARG A 110 -8.95 -0.44 -31.79
C ARG A 110 -8.34 -1.18 -30.62
N ASP A 111 -7.75 -0.45 -29.66
CA ASP A 111 -7.16 -1.05 -28.46
C ASP A 111 -8.23 -1.78 -27.65
N VAL A 112 -9.39 -1.15 -27.43
CA VAL A 112 -10.52 -1.76 -26.71
C VAL A 112 -10.98 -3.04 -27.39
N ILE A 113 -11.24 -3.01 -28.71
CA ILE A 113 -11.71 -4.18 -29.45
C ILE A 113 -10.67 -5.30 -29.46
N PHE A 114 -9.38 -4.96 -29.56
CA PHE A 114 -8.30 -5.95 -29.62
C PHE A 114 -8.01 -6.58 -28.25
N HIS A 115 -8.02 -5.78 -27.18
CA HIS A 115 -7.67 -6.25 -25.83
C HIS A 115 -8.85 -6.84 -25.07
N LEU A 116 -10.04 -6.22 -25.14
CA LEU A 116 -11.19 -6.59 -24.30
C LEU A 116 -12.12 -7.59 -25.02
N LYS A 117 -11.71 -8.85 -25.01
CA LYS A 117 -12.47 -9.94 -25.64
C LYS A 117 -13.64 -10.42 -24.79
N ARG A 118 -13.52 -10.32 -23.46
CA ARG A 118 -14.44 -10.90 -22.49
C ARG A 118 -15.11 -9.88 -21.59
N CYS A 119 -14.61 -8.64 -21.53
CA CYS A 119 -15.25 -7.58 -20.76
C CYS A 119 -16.63 -7.23 -21.32
N LEU A 120 -17.51 -6.83 -20.42
CA LEU A 120 -18.81 -6.23 -20.73
C LEU A 120 -18.62 -4.72 -20.84
N LEU A 121 -19.15 -4.11 -21.90
CA LEU A 121 -18.92 -2.71 -22.24
C LEU A 121 -20.21 -1.90 -22.10
N ILE A 122 -20.14 -0.78 -21.40
CA ILE A 122 -21.22 0.21 -21.33
C ILE A 122 -20.76 1.44 -22.09
N TRP A 123 -21.35 1.67 -23.25
CA TRP A 123 -21.07 2.82 -24.09
C TRP A 123 -21.88 4.04 -23.61
N LEU A 124 -21.22 5.19 -23.57
CA LEU A 124 -21.76 6.45 -23.04
C LEU A 124 -21.71 7.53 -24.14
N PRO A 125 -22.61 7.47 -25.14
CA PRO A 125 -22.66 8.47 -26.19
C PRO A 125 -23.05 9.85 -25.62
N ASP A 126 -22.33 10.89 -26.02
CA ASP A 126 -22.53 12.28 -25.56
C ASP A 126 -23.19 13.19 -26.60
N SER A 127 -23.32 12.70 -27.84
CA SER A 127 -23.95 13.41 -28.96
C SER A 127 -24.54 12.41 -29.95
N ASP A 128 -25.51 12.84 -30.75
CA ASP A 128 -26.04 12.07 -31.88
C ASP A 128 -25.42 12.58 -33.19
N SER A 129 -24.14 12.27 -33.39
CA SER A 129 -23.43 12.59 -34.64
C SER A 129 -23.22 11.34 -35.49
N GLU A 130 -23.05 11.51 -36.81
CA GLU A 130 -22.79 10.39 -37.73
C GLU A 130 -21.57 9.56 -37.30
N ASN A 131 -20.54 10.21 -36.76
CA ASN A 131 -19.36 9.53 -36.23
C ASN A 131 -19.70 8.64 -35.03
N VAL A 132 -20.51 9.13 -34.09
CA VAL A 132 -20.97 8.34 -32.93
C VAL A 132 -21.77 7.12 -33.40
N ARG A 133 -22.65 7.27 -34.40
CA ARG A 133 -23.39 6.15 -35.00
C ARG A 133 -22.46 5.12 -35.65
N ALA A 134 -21.47 5.58 -36.42
CA ALA A 134 -20.49 4.70 -37.06
C ALA A 134 -19.69 3.89 -36.03
N TYR A 135 -19.26 4.51 -34.93
CA TYR A 135 -18.59 3.81 -33.84
C TYR A 135 -19.52 2.85 -33.08
N GLY A 136 -20.78 3.23 -32.88
CA GLY A 136 -21.81 2.35 -32.32
C GLY A 136 -22.00 1.08 -33.14
N LEU A 137 -22.05 1.19 -34.48
CA LEU A 137 -22.10 0.04 -35.39
C LEU A 137 -20.87 -0.85 -35.27
N GLN A 138 -19.67 -0.27 -35.16
CA GLN A 138 -18.44 -1.03 -34.95
C GLN A 138 -18.46 -1.80 -33.62
N LEU A 139 -18.88 -1.14 -32.53
CA LEU A 139 -19.04 -1.76 -31.22
C LEU A 139 -20.06 -2.91 -31.26
N ARG A 140 -21.22 -2.70 -31.87
CA ARG A 140 -22.24 -3.75 -32.04
C ARG A 140 -21.69 -4.97 -32.78
N ARG A 141 -20.99 -4.72 -33.90
CA ARG A 141 -20.45 -5.78 -34.76
C ARG A 141 -19.33 -6.57 -34.10
N LEU A 142 -18.41 -5.89 -33.42
CA LEU A 142 -17.16 -6.48 -32.93
C LEU A 142 -17.24 -6.94 -31.46
N CYS A 143 -18.19 -6.41 -30.70
CA CYS A 143 -18.43 -6.75 -29.30
C CYS A 143 -19.86 -7.30 -29.09
N LYS A 144 -20.30 -8.17 -30.00
CA LYS A 144 -21.65 -8.75 -30.02
C LYS A 144 -22.03 -9.33 -28.65
N ASN A 145 -23.24 -8.98 -28.18
CA ASN A 145 -23.82 -9.37 -26.89
C ASN A 145 -23.01 -8.95 -25.64
N ARG A 146 -22.05 -8.03 -25.80
CA ARG A 146 -21.23 -7.50 -24.71
C ARG A 146 -21.20 -5.98 -24.67
N VAL A 147 -22.14 -5.32 -25.35
CA VAL A 147 -22.25 -3.85 -25.39
C VAL A 147 -23.65 -3.46 -25.00
N TRP A 148 -23.74 -2.48 -24.09
CA TRP A 148 -24.95 -1.79 -23.69
C TRP A 148 -24.79 -0.30 -23.86
N LEU A 149 -25.90 0.41 -24.04
CA LEU A 149 -25.95 1.87 -24.02
C LEU A 149 -26.34 2.33 -22.60
N GLY A 150 -25.45 3.09 -21.96
CA GLY A 150 -25.68 3.61 -20.61
C GLY A 150 -26.54 4.88 -20.64
N VAL A 151 -27.59 4.90 -19.83
CA VAL A 151 -28.54 6.02 -19.73
C VAL A 151 -28.43 6.65 -18.35
N SER A 152 -28.16 7.95 -18.30
CA SER A 152 -28.07 8.69 -17.03
C SER A 152 -29.18 9.73 -16.94
N HIS A 153 -30.02 9.58 -15.91
CA HIS A 153 -31.02 10.57 -15.55
C HIS A 153 -30.52 11.45 -14.42
N LEU A 154 -30.19 12.71 -14.72
CA LEU A 154 -29.55 13.67 -13.81
C LEU A 154 -30.41 14.92 -13.55
N LEU A 155 -31.70 14.92 -13.93
CA LEU A 155 -32.62 16.05 -13.74
C LEU A 155 -32.16 17.31 -14.48
N GLY A 156 -31.72 17.13 -15.73
CA GLY A 156 -31.34 18.20 -16.65
C GLY A 156 -32.55 18.70 -17.44
N ASN A 157 -32.46 19.92 -17.99
CA ASN A 157 -33.55 20.51 -18.78
C ASN A 157 -33.75 19.82 -20.15
N ASP A 158 -32.74 19.14 -20.67
CA ASP A 158 -32.74 18.44 -21.98
C ASP A 158 -32.88 16.92 -21.84
N GLU A 159 -33.25 16.43 -20.65
CA GLU A 159 -33.21 15.01 -20.30
C GLU A 159 -34.16 14.13 -21.12
N VAL A 160 -35.39 14.60 -21.36
CA VAL A 160 -36.39 13.89 -22.18
C VAL A 160 -35.90 13.78 -23.63
N GLN A 161 -35.35 14.86 -24.18
CA GLN A 161 -34.79 14.87 -25.53
C GLN A 161 -33.60 13.94 -25.64
N ARG A 162 -32.68 13.98 -24.67
CA ARG A 162 -31.51 13.09 -24.63
C ARG A 162 -31.94 11.63 -24.55
N TYR A 163 -32.88 11.30 -23.67
CA TYR A 163 -33.41 9.95 -23.55
C TYR A 163 -34.02 9.46 -24.87
N GLY A 164 -34.84 10.28 -25.53
CA GLY A 164 -35.43 9.96 -26.83
C GLY A 164 -34.38 9.69 -27.91
N ALA A 165 -33.32 10.52 -27.98
CA ALA A 165 -32.21 10.30 -28.91
C ALA A 165 -31.45 9.00 -28.62
N LEU A 166 -31.18 8.70 -27.36
CA LEU A 166 -30.53 7.46 -26.95
C LEU A 166 -31.39 6.22 -27.26
N LEU A 167 -32.71 6.32 -27.07
CA LEU A 167 -33.65 5.26 -27.39
C LEU A 167 -33.71 5.00 -28.90
N GLN A 168 -33.75 6.05 -29.71
CA GLN A 168 -33.67 5.92 -31.16
C GLN A 168 -32.36 5.26 -31.59
N LEU A 169 -31.22 5.74 -31.06
CA LEU A 169 -29.90 5.19 -31.35
C LEU A 169 -29.78 3.71 -30.95
N ALA A 170 -30.29 3.35 -29.77
CA ALA A 170 -30.32 1.97 -29.29
C ALA A 170 -31.12 1.05 -30.22
N ASN A 171 -32.30 1.52 -30.68
CA ASN A 171 -33.16 0.77 -31.60
C ASN A 171 -32.52 0.62 -32.99
N GLU A 172 -31.91 1.69 -33.53
CA GLU A 172 -31.22 1.64 -34.83
C GLU A 172 -30.03 0.67 -34.82
N LEU A 173 -29.31 0.58 -33.70
CA LEU A 173 -28.12 -0.25 -33.55
C LEU A 173 -28.40 -1.65 -32.98
N ASP A 174 -29.63 -1.92 -32.54
CA ASP A 174 -30.01 -3.14 -31.82
C ASP A 174 -29.09 -3.40 -30.60
N ILE A 175 -28.90 -2.36 -29.77
CA ILE A 175 -28.10 -2.38 -28.54
C ILE A 175 -29.03 -2.20 -27.33
N PRO A 176 -28.98 -3.08 -26.31
CA PRO A 176 -29.77 -2.90 -25.10
C PRO A 176 -29.33 -1.66 -24.30
N MET A 177 -30.30 -0.99 -23.68
CA MET A 177 -30.05 0.15 -22.79
C MET A 177 -30.06 -0.29 -21.33
N LEU A 178 -29.33 0.42 -20.49
CA LEU A 178 -29.36 0.22 -19.04
C LEU A 178 -29.28 1.53 -18.26
N ALA A 179 -29.70 1.50 -17.00
CA ALA A 179 -29.61 2.63 -16.10
C ALA A 179 -28.17 2.81 -15.56
N CYS A 180 -27.69 4.05 -15.51
CA CYS A 180 -26.42 4.44 -14.90
C CYS A 180 -26.62 5.68 -14.02
N GLY A 181 -25.97 5.73 -12.87
CA GLY A 181 -26.00 6.91 -11.99
C GLY A 181 -25.00 8.01 -12.35
N ASP A 182 -23.98 7.72 -13.17
CA ASP A 182 -22.77 8.56 -13.33
C ASP A 182 -22.24 9.02 -11.96
N VAL A 183 -22.13 8.07 -11.03
CA VAL A 183 -21.87 8.33 -9.61
C VAL A 183 -20.44 8.83 -9.43
N ARG A 184 -20.29 9.96 -8.75
CA ARG A 184 -18.99 10.58 -8.43
C ARG A 184 -18.81 10.86 -6.94
N MET A 185 -19.84 10.59 -6.15
CA MET A 185 -19.84 10.78 -4.70
C MET A 185 -20.81 9.79 -4.06
N HIS A 186 -20.57 9.39 -2.81
CA HIS A 186 -21.48 8.45 -2.14
C HIS A 186 -22.80 9.14 -1.76
N CYS A 187 -22.78 10.43 -1.39
CA CYS A 187 -23.97 11.20 -0.99
C CYS A 187 -24.01 12.61 -1.60
N ALA A 188 -25.21 13.21 -1.64
CA ALA A 188 -25.43 14.53 -2.23
C ALA A 188 -24.70 15.67 -1.49
N THR A 189 -24.48 15.55 -0.18
CA THR A 189 -23.81 16.56 0.65
C THR A 189 -22.33 16.68 0.33
N ARG A 190 -21.73 15.71 -0.38
CA ARG A 190 -20.33 15.72 -0.82
C ARG A 190 -20.08 16.60 -2.06
N LYS A 191 -21.14 17.18 -2.65
CA LYS A 191 -21.07 18.06 -3.82
C LYS A 191 -20.08 19.24 -3.68
N PRO A 192 -20.00 19.96 -2.53
CA PRO A 192 -19.04 21.05 -2.37
C PRO A 192 -17.59 20.58 -2.51
N LEU A 193 -17.23 19.42 -1.93
CA LEU A 193 -15.89 18.85 -2.10
C LEU A 193 -15.62 18.44 -3.55
N HIS A 194 -16.61 17.87 -4.24
CA HIS A 194 -16.49 17.58 -5.67
C HIS A 194 -16.21 18.86 -6.49
N ASP A 195 -16.83 19.99 -6.13
CA ASP A 195 -16.59 21.27 -6.80
C ASP A 195 -15.17 21.80 -6.55
N VAL A 196 -14.63 21.62 -5.33
CA VAL A 196 -13.21 21.86 -5.03
C VAL A 196 -12.31 21.04 -5.95
N PHE A 197 -12.53 19.73 -6.06
CA PHE A 197 -11.74 18.88 -6.95
C PHE A 197 -11.87 19.28 -8.42
N THR A 198 -13.06 19.69 -8.85
CA THR A 198 -13.28 20.17 -10.21
C THR A 198 -12.51 21.45 -10.49
N ALA A 199 -12.50 22.40 -9.54
CA ALA A 199 -11.73 23.64 -9.63
C ALA A 199 -10.22 23.35 -9.73
N LEU A 200 -9.72 22.46 -8.87
CA LEU A 200 -8.33 22.00 -8.88
C LEU A 200 -7.92 21.35 -10.20
N ARG A 201 -8.76 20.46 -10.74
CA ARG A 201 -8.50 19.78 -12.02
C ARG A 201 -8.39 20.76 -13.19
N HIS A 202 -9.18 21.83 -13.16
CA HIS A 202 -9.18 22.87 -14.19
C HIS A 202 -8.22 24.03 -13.88
N ASN A 203 -7.41 23.93 -12.81
CA ASN A 203 -6.49 24.98 -12.35
C ASN A 203 -7.17 26.36 -12.22
N THR A 204 -8.36 26.39 -11.62
CA THR A 204 -9.18 27.60 -11.47
C THR A 204 -9.87 27.62 -10.10
N SER A 205 -10.68 28.64 -9.81
CA SER A 205 -11.51 28.71 -8.60
C SER A 205 -12.95 28.24 -8.87
N ILE A 206 -13.68 27.92 -7.80
CA ILE A 206 -15.08 27.50 -7.89
C ILE A 206 -15.95 28.58 -8.57
N ASP A 207 -15.70 29.85 -8.29
CA ASP A 207 -16.44 30.98 -8.88
C ASP A 207 -16.23 31.09 -10.40
N GLN A 208 -15.07 30.64 -10.89
CA GLN A 208 -14.70 30.69 -12.31
C GLN A 208 -15.06 29.42 -13.09
N LEU A 209 -15.55 28.36 -12.42
CA LEU A 209 -15.84 27.08 -13.08
C LEU A 209 -16.90 27.16 -14.18
N GLY A 210 -17.90 28.04 -14.03
CA GLY A 210 -19.04 28.13 -14.94
C GLY A 210 -19.70 26.77 -15.20
N ARG A 211 -19.86 26.41 -16.48
CA ARG A 211 -20.48 25.13 -16.92
C ARG A 211 -19.59 23.89 -16.74
N LYS A 212 -18.34 24.04 -16.31
CA LYS A 212 -17.45 22.90 -16.00
C LYS A 212 -17.83 22.19 -14.69
N ARG A 213 -18.58 22.89 -13.83
CA ARG A 213 -19.14 22.36 -12.57
C ARG A 213 -20.30 21.43 -12.87
N LEU A 214 -20.49 20.40 -12.04
CA LEU A 214 -21.72 19.61 -12.08
C LEU A 214 -22.93 20.52 -11.81
N ALA A 215 -23.99 20.37 -12.61
CA ALA A 215 -25.17 21.22 -12.56
C ALA A 215 -25.93 21.12 -11.22
N ASN A 216 -25.94 19.93 -10.62
CA ASN A 216 -26.62 19.64 -9.37
C ASN A 216 -25.89 18.50 -8.61
N SER A 217 -26.47 18.03 -7.51
CA SER A 217 -25.91 16.95 -6.67
C SER A 217 -26.43 15.55 -7.03
N GLN A 218 -27.08 15.33 -8.19
CA GLN A 218 -27.72 14.03 -8.51
C GLN A 218 -26.75 12.88 -8.78
N GLN A 219 -25.46 13.16 -8.99
CA GLN A 219 -24.40 12.18 -9.27
C GLN A 219 -23.88 11.47 -8.00
N HIS A 220 -24.80 11.03 -7.15
CA HIS A 220 -24.54 10.26 -5.95
C HIS A 220 -25.27 8.91 -5.97
N LEU A 221 -24.98 8.02 -5.01
CA LEU A 221 -25.77 6.79 -4.83
C LEU A 221 -27.17 7.15 -4.32
N ARG A 222 -28.19 6.85 -5.13
CA ARG A 222 -29.59 7.27 -4.90
C ARG A 222 -30.40 6.14 -4.27
N SER A 223 -31.45 6.46 -3.53
CA SER A 223 -32.33 5.43 -2.98
C SER A 223 -33.05 4.68 -4.10
N LEU A 224 -33.41 3.42 -3.84
CA LEU A 224 -34.09 2.57 -4.81
C LEU A 224 -35.43 3.17 -5.24
N GLU A 225 -36.19 3.79 -4.32
CA GLU A 225 -37.47 4.44 -4.60
C GLU A 225 -37.30 5.57 -5.61
N LYS A 226 -36.24 6.37 -5.46
CA LYS A 226 -35.93 7.45 -6.38
C LYS A 226 -35.51 6.92 -7.75
N LEU A 227 -34.73 5.84 -7.79
CA LEU A 227 -34.34 5.22 -9.06
C LEU A 227 -35.54 4.69 -9.85
N GLN A 228 -36.52 4.08 -9.18
CA GLN A 228 -37.74 3.60 -9.84
C GLN A 228 -38.58 4.71 -10.44
N GLN A 229 -38.62 5.88 -9.80
CA GLN A 229 -39.34 7.04 -10.35
C GLN A 229 -38.64 7.63 -11.57
N LEU A 230 -37.32 7.46 -11.67
CA LEU A 230 -36.51 8.06 -12.73
C LEU A 230 -36.31 7.15 -13.94
N TYR A 231 -36.23 5.84 -13.74
CA TYR A 231 -35.93 4.89 -14.80
C TYR A 231 -37.09 3.95 -15.07
N PRO A 232 -37.37 3.62 -16.35
CA PRO A 232 -38.20 2.48 -16.70
C PRO A 232 -37.66 1.19 -16.03
N PRO A 233 -38.53 0.30 -15.53
CA PRO A 233 -38.11 -0.94 -14.86
C PRO A 233 -37.14 -1.79 -15.68
N ALA A 234 -37.34 -1.88 -17.00
CA ALA A 234 -36.47 -2.64 -17.90
C ALA A 234 -35.00 -2.19 -17.87
N LEU A 235 -34.73 -0.88 -17.69
CA LEU A 235 -33.36 -0.37 -17.60
C LEU A 235 -32.68 -0.74 -16.29
N LEU A 236 -33.45 -0.85 -15.20
CA LEU A 236 -32.95 -1.31 -13.90
C LEU A 236 -32.70 -2.82 -13.92
N GLU A 237 -33.59 -3.60 -14.53
CA GLU A 237 -33.45 -5.05 -14.69
C GLU A 237 -32.19 -5.44 -15.49
N GLU A 238 -31.86 -4.70 -16.56
CA GLU A 238 -30.63 -4.94 -17.33
C GLU A 238 -29.35 -4.71 -16.49
N THR A 239 -29.39 -3.82 -15.48
CA THR A 239 -28.24 -3.67 -14.55
C THR A 239 -28.01 -4.93 -13.72
N LEU A 240 -29.10 -5.56 -13.27
CA LEU A 240 -29.06 -6.81 -12.50
C LEU A 240 -28.61 -7.98 -13.36
N ARG A 241 -29.03 -8.00 -14.64
CA ARG A 241 -28.58 -9.01 -15.60
C ARG A 241 -27.06 -8.99 -15.77
N ILE A 242 -26.48 -7.81 -15.94
CA ILE A 242 -25.01 -7.66 -16.02
C ILE A 242 -24.36 -8.05 -14.70
N ALA A 243 -24.88 -7.57 -13.56
CA ALA A 243 -24.35 -7.92 -12.25
C ALA A 243 -24.33 -9.43 -12.01
N SER A 244 -25.40 -10.14 -12.40
CA SER A 244 -25.50 -11.59 -12.28
C SER A 244 -24.48 -12.35 -13.14
N ALA A 245 -23.98 -11.75 -14.22
CA ALA A 245 -22.94 -12.34 -15.07
C ALA A 245 -21.51 -12.06 -14.56
N CYS A 246 -21.36 -11.19 -13.56
CA CYS A 246 -20.07 -10.81 -13.01
C CYS A 246 -19.71 -11.65 -11.78
N HIS A 247 -18.87 -12.67 -11.96
CA HIS A 247 -18.49 -13.60 -10.90
C HIS A 247 -17.08 -13.37 -10.36
N PHE A 248 -16.30 -12.51 -11.01
CA PHE A 248 -14.92 -12.26 -10.61
C PHE A 248 -14.80 -11.65 -9.22
N SER A 249 -13.93 -12.22 -8.39
CA SER A 249 -13.51 -11.68 -7.09
C SER A 249 -12.00 -11.45 -7.06
N LEU A 250 -11.55 -10.40 -6.37
CA LEU A 250 -10.10 -10.17 -6.16
C LEU A 250 -9.46 -11.30 -5.33
N ASP A 251 -10.23 -12.06 -4.55
CA ASP A 251 -9.75 -13.25 -3.83
C ASP A 251 -9.26 -14.36 -4.79
N GLU A 252 -9.62 -14.31 -6.08
CA GLU A 252 -9.10 -15.23 -7.10
C GLU A 252 -7.67 -14.91 -7.56
N LEU A 253 -7.14 -13.73 -7.22
CA LEU A 253 -5.80 -13.29 -7.60
C LEU A 253 -4.75 -13.97 -6.73
N ARG A 254 -4.28 -15.14 -7.18
CA ARG A 254 -3.17 -15.85 -6.54
C ARG A 254 -1.82 -15.35 -7.05
N TYR A 255 -0.92 -15.09 -6.12
CA TYR A 255 0.45 -14.71 -6.42
C TYR A 255 1.27 -15.93 -6.86
N GLU A 256 2.04 -15.78 -7.92
CA GLU A 256 2.91 -16.84 -8.43
C GLU A 256 4.33 -16.29 -8.63
N TYR A 257 5.29 -16.82 -7.87
CA TYR A 257 6.69 -16.42 -7.98
C TYR A 257 7.35 -16.92 -9.26
N PRO A 258 8.37 -16.18 -9.78
CA PRO A 258 9.18 -16.65 -10.88
C PRO A 258 9.91 -17.96 -10.54
N GLN A 259 9.81 -18.96 -11.42
CA GLN A 259 10.48 -20.24 -11.23
C GLN A 259 11.96 -20.22 -11.65
N GLU A 260 12.38 -19.21 -12.41
CA GLU A 260 13.74 -19.07 -12.96
C GLU A 260 14.84 -18.80 -11.92
N VAL A 261 14.48 -18.61 -10.65
CA VAL A 261 15.44 -18.58 -9.53
C VAL A 261 15.95 -19.98 -9.15
N VAL A 262 15.24 -21.04 -9.56
CA VAL A 262 15.63 -22.43 -9.37
C VAL A 262 16.34 -22.93 -10.64
N PRO A 263 17.56 -23.48 -10.54
CA PRO A 263 18.24 -24.10 -11.67
C PRO A 263 17.46 -25.28 -12.26
N ARG A 264 17.63 -25.53 -13.57
CA ARG A 264 16.99 -26.70 -14.22
C ARG A 264 17.44 -28.00 -13.55
N GLY A 265 16.48 -28.89 -13.29
CA GLY A 265 16.71 -30.18 -12.64
C GLY A 265 16.59 -30.17 -11.11
N TYR A 266 16.37 -28.99 -10.51
CA TYR A 266 16.10 -28.88 -9.08
C TYR A 266 14.61 -28.65 -8.80
N VAL A 267 14.16 -29.14 -7.64
CA VAL A 267 12.93 -28.69 -6.98
C VAL A 267 13.27 -27.54 -6.03
N ALA A 268 12.38 -26.55 -5.88
CA ALA A 268 12.65 -25.35 -5.07
C ALA A 268 13.08 -25.70 -3.63
N SER A 269 12.39 -26.63 -2.97
CA SER A 269 12.73 -27.09 -1.61
C SER A 269 14.11 -27.76 -1.55
N SER A 270 14.44 -28.64 -2.49
CA SER A 270 15.77 -29.27 -2.57
C SER A 270 16.90 -28.26 -2.76
N TYR A 271 16.69 -27.26 -3.62
CA TYR A 271 17.69 -26.25 -3.91
C TYR A 271 17.90 -25.30 -2.72
N LEU A 272 16.80 -24.91 -2.07
CA LEU A 272 16.87 -24.12 -0.84
C LEU A 272 17.63 -24.86 0.26
N ARG A 273 17.34 -26.15 0.48
CA ARG A 273 18.06 -26.99 1.46
C ARG A 273 19.56 -27.07 1.15
N GLU A 274 19.92 -27.22 -0.11
CA GLU A 274 21.34 -27.25 -0.52
C GLU A 274 22.04 -25.92 -0.28
N LEU A 275 21.41 -24.80 -0.62
CA LEU A 275 21.98 -23.47 -0.37
C LEU A 275 22.14 -23.19 1.13
N VAL A 276 21.16 -23.58 1.94
CA VAL A 276 21.26 -23.50 3.39
C VAL A 276 22.42 -24.35 3.89
N ALA A 277 22.55 -25.61 3.47
CA ALA A 277 23.66 -26.48 3.89
C ALA A 277 25.04 -25.89 3.53
N ARG A 278 25.18 -25.34 2.32
CA ARG A 278 26.41 -24.63 1.89
C ARG A 278 26.69 -23.42 2.78
N GLY A 279 25.67 -22.62 3.06
CA GLY A 279 25.78 -21.45 3.92
C GLY A 279 26.14 -21.81 5.36
N SER A 280 25.51 -22.84 5.91
CA SER A 280 25.79 -23.35 7.25
C SER A 280 27.24 -23.85 7.38
N ALA A 281 27.77 -24.54 6.36
CA ALA A 281 29.17 -24.98 6.36
C ALA A 281 30.17 -23.81 6.42
N VAL A 282 29.82 -22.65 5.82
CA VAL A 282 30.65 -21.44 5.89
C VAL A 282 30.50 -20.73 7.24
N ARG A 283 29.29 -20.64 7.78
CA ARG A 283 29.02 -19.99 9.08
C ARG A 283 29.58 -20.80 10.26
N TRP A 284 29.53 -22.12 10.17
CA TRP A 284 29.99 -23.05 11.20
C TRP A 284 31.01 -24.05 10.63
N PRO A 285 32.25 -23.62 10.38
CA PRO A 285 33.30 -24.49 9.82
C PRO A 285 33.68 -25.65 10.75
N GLN A 286 33.38 -25.55 12.05
CA GLN A 286 33.63 -26.59 13.06
C GLN A 286 32.40 -27.50 13.31
N GLY A 287 31.32 -27.31 12.57
CA GLY A 287 30.06 -28.04 12.74
C GLY A 287 28.96 -27.21 13.39
N ILE A 288 27.72 -27.49 12.98
CA ILE A 288 26.51 -26.75 13.42
C ILE A 288 26.10 -27.27 14.80
N PRO A 289 25.86 -26.39 15.79
CA PRO A 289 25.27 -26.78 17.07
C PRO A 289 23.93 -27.53 16.91
N THR A 290 23.68 -28.54 17.72
CA THR A 290 22.50 -29.43 17.59
C THR A 290 21.17 -28.68 17.68
N ASP A 291 21.07 -27.69 18.58
CA ASP A 291 19.87 -26.87 18.74
C ASP A 291 19.61 -25.97 17.53
N ILE A 292 20.67 -25.46 16.90
CA ILE A 292 20.60 -24.67 15.66
C ILE A 292 20.18 -25.54 14.49
N GLN A 293 20.74 -26.75 14.37
CA GLN A 293 20.35 -27.70 13.33
C GLN A 293 18.85 -28.03 13.42
N GLN A 294 18.34 -28.31 14.61
CA GLN A 294 16.90 -28.54 14.82
C GLN A 294 16.03 -27.35 14.41
N ARG A 295 16.51 -26.12 14.65
CA ARG A 295 15.81 -24.90 14.18
C ARG A 295 15.83 -24.79 12.67
N ILE A 296 16.97 -25.03 12.01
CA ILE A 296 17.09 -25.03 10.55
C ILE A 296 16.06 -26.01 9.95
N ASP A 297 15.98 -27.22 10.47
CA ASP A 297 15.07 -28.25 9.96
C ASP A 297 13.59 -27.86 10.18
N LYS A 298 13.26 -27.27 11.33
CA LYS A 298 11.92 -26.75 11.62
C LYS A 298 11.53 -25.61 10.67
N GLU A 299 12.43 -24.64 10.47
CA GLU A 299 12.20 -23.50 9.56
C GLU A 299 12.01 -23.97 8.12
N LEU A 300 12.89 -24.84 7.61
CA LEU A 300 12.80 -25.38 6.25
C LEU A 300 11.51 -26.16 6.01
N THR A 301 11.07 -26.95 6.99
CA THR A 301 9.79 -27.67 6.92
C THR A 301 8.62 -26.70 6.84
N LEU A 302 8.62 -25.65 7.66
CA LEU A 302 7.54 -24.66 7.63
C LEU A 302 7.52 -23.85 6.32
N ILE A 303 8.69 -23.51 5.78
CA ILE A 303 8.81 -22.80 4.49
C ILE A 303 8.24 -23.66 3.35
N GLU A 304 8.50 -24.98 3.37
CA GLU A 304 7.99 -25.93 2.38
C GLU A 304 6.48 -26.14 2.53
N GLU A 305 5.95 -26.26 3.75
CA GLU A 305 4.51 -26.41 4.00
C GLU A 305 3.68 -25.17 3.59
N LEU A 306 4.29 -23.98 3.65
CA LEU A 306 3.66 -22.71 3.26
C LEU A 306 4.01 -22.26 1.83
N GLU A 307 4.76 -23.08 1.08
CA GLU A 307 5.15 -22.82 -0.32
C GLU A 307 5.93 -21.49 -0.52
N TYR A 308 6.77 -21.11 0.44
CA TYR A 308 7.56 -19.87 0.41
C TYR A 308 8.98 -20.04 -0.15
N GLU A 309 9.35 -21.19 -0.70
CA GLU A 309 10.72 -21.46 -1.16
C GLU A 309 11.17 -20.48 -2.24
N TYR A 310 10.31 -20.21 -3.22
CA TYR A 310 10.63 -19.26 -4.29
C TYR A 310 10.84 -17.83 -3.77
N TYR A 311 10.16 -17.45 -2.68
CA TYR A 311 10.35 -16.14 -2.07
C TYR A 311 11.76 -16.01 -1.49
N PHE A 312 12.16 -16.98 -0.65
CA PHE A 312 13.51 -17.03 -0.07
C PHE A 312 14.60 -17.08 -1.14
N LEU A 313 14.40 -17.89 -2.18
CA LEU A 313 15.34 -18.01 -3.29
C LEU A 313 15.44 -16.72 -4.12
N THR A 314 14.34 -15.98 -4.27
CA THR A 314 14.35 -14.67 -4.95
C THR A 314 15.16 -13.65 -4.16
N VAL A 315 14.96 -13.56 -2.84
CA VAL A 315 15.74 -12.65 -1.99
C VAL A 315 17.21 -13.07 -1.94
N TYR A 316 17.49 -14.36 -1.80
CA TYR A 316 18.85 -14.91 -1.84
C TYR A 316 19.56 -14.52 -3.14
N ASP A 317 18.92 -14.66 -4.29
CA ASP A 317 19.51 -14.31 -5.59
C ASP A 317 19.87 -12.81 -5.70
N ILE A 318 19.02 -11.94 -5.17
CA ILE A 318 19.28 -10.49 -5.11
C ILE A 318 20.46 -10.19 -4.18
N VAL A 319 20.50 -10.80 -3.00
CA VAL A 319 21.61 -10.65 -2.04
C VAL A 319 22.92 -11.23 -2.60
N ARG A 320 22.85 -12.36 -3.30
CA ARG A 320 23.99 -12.98 -3.98
C ARG A 320 24.57 -12.02 -5.03
N PHE A 321 23.72 -11.41 -5.86
CA PHE A 321 24.16 -10.40 -6.83
C PHE A 321 24.82 -9.20 -6.14
N ALA A 322 24.24 -8.69 -5.05
CA ALA A 322 24.82 -7.58 -4.31
C ALA A 322 26.22 -7.93 -3.78
N ARG A 323 26.38 -9.12 -3.20
CA ARG A 323 27.68 -9.63 -2.71
C ARG A 323 28.71 -9.84 -3.82
N GLU A 324 28.30 -10.41 -4.97
CA GLU A 324 29.17 -10.57 -6.15
C GLU A 324 29.70 -9.24 -6.69
N ARG A 325 29.03 -8.13 -6.36
CA ARG A 325 29.41 -6.76 -6.76
C ARG A 325 30.01 -5.95 -5.60
N ASP A 326 30.34 -6.59 -4.48
CA ASP A 326 30.84 -5.95 -3.26
C ASP A 326 29.91 -4.80 -2.80
N ILE A 327 28.59 -5.00 -2.91
CA ILE A 327 27.57 -4.09 -2.38
C ILE A 327 27.21 -4.55 -0.96
N LEU A 328 27.42 -3.70 0.03
CA LEU A 328 26.99 -3.97 1.39
C LEU A 328 25.47 -4.02 1.46
N CYS A 329 24.96 -5.08 2.09
CA CYS A 329 23.54 -5.27 2.34
C CYS A 329 23.30 -5.91 3.71
N GLN A 330 22.14 -5.63 4.29
CA GLN A 330 21.73 -6.15 5.58
C GLN A 330 20.22 -6.38 5.61
N GLY A 331 19.81 -7.62 5.86
CA GLY A 331 18.43 -7.96 6.17
C GLY A 331 18.01 -7.38 7.52
N ARG A 332 16.78 -6.88 7.61
CA ARG A 332 16.22 -6.31 8.84
C ARG A 332 14.81 -6.82 9.13
N GLY A 333 14.25 -6.37 10.26
CA GLY A 333 12.90 -6.76 10.67
C GLY A 333 12.85 -8.23 11.10
N SER A 334 11.75 -8.89 10.78
CA SER A 334 11.51 -10.29 11.15
C SER A 334 12.44 -11.28 10.44
N ALA A 335 13.05 -10.91 9.31
CA ALA A 335 14.05 -11.74 8.63
C ALA A 335 15.29 -12.03 9.50
N ALA A 336 15.60 -11.16 10.47
CA ALA A 336 16.68 -11.41 11.44
C ALA A 336 16.39 -12.60 12.36
N ASN A 337 15.11 -12.98 12.52
CA ASN A 337 14.69 -14.07 13.40
C ASN A 337 14.78 -15.46 12.74
N SER A 338 15.23 -15.54 11.49
CA SER A 338 15.34 -16.80 10.74
C SER A 338 16.79 -17.25 10.61
N VAL A 339 17.06 -18.48 11.06
CA VAL A 339 18.34 -19.16 10.86
C VAL A 339 18.56 -19.46 9.37
N VAL A 340 17.50 -19.77 8.62
CA VAL A 340 17.57 -19.93 7.15
C VAL A 340 18.06 -18.65 6.49
N CYS A 341 17.51 -17.47 6.84
CA CYS A 341 17.99 -16.18 6.34
C CYS A 341 19.47 -15.92 6.69
N TYR A 342 19.91 -16.33 7.88
CA TYR A 342 21.32 -16.21 8.29
C TYR A 342 22.26 -17.09 7.46
N CYS A 343 21.86 -18.34 7.19
CA CYS A 343 22.60 -19.27 6.34
C CYS A 343 22.65 -18.81 4.88
N LEU A 344 21.58 -18.20 4.38
CA LEU A 344 21.52 -17.59 3.04
C LEU A 344 22.24 -16.25 2.96
N PHE A 345 22.87 -15.79 4.05
CA PHE A 345 23.57 -14.51 4.14
C PHE A 345 22.70 -13.27 3.88
N ILE A 346 21.38 -13.42 4.03
CA ILE A 346 20.41 -12.32 3.96
C ILE A 346 20.57 -11.44 5.21
N THR A 347 20.81 -12.04 6.37
CA THR A 347 21.11 -11.35 7.63
C THR A 347 22.50 -11.76 8.17
N GLU A 348 23.19 -10.81 8.81
CA GLU A 348 24.43 -11.05 9.55
C GLU A 348 24.22 -11.30 11.06
N VAL A 349 22.98 -11.26 11.55
CA VAL A 349 22.67 -11.47 12.97
C VAL A 349 22.74 -12.96 13.29
N SER A 350 23.68 -13.36 14.16
CA SER A 350 23.80 -14.75 14.60
C SER A 350 22.64 -15.16 15.54
N PRO A 351 22.07 -16.37 15.35
CA PRO A 351 21.03 -16.90 16.25
C PRO A 351 21.55 -17.28 17.64
N GLU A 352 22.86 -17.29 17.87
CA GLU A 352 23.48 -17.60 19.17
C GLU A 352 23.50 -16.36 20.07
N GLN A 353 23.62 -15.17 19.47
CA GLN A 353 23.74 -13.92 20.20
C GLN A 353 22.38 -13.43 20.74
N ILE A 354 21.29 -13.77 20.03
CA ILE A 354 19.95 -13.25 20.32
C ILE A 354 18.93 -14.39 20.31
N SER A 355 18.13 -14.45 21.36
CA SER A 355 17.03 -15.42 21.47
C SER A 355 15.80 -14.92 20.70
N LEU A 356 15.80 -15.11 19.38
CA LEU A 356 14.75 -14.64 18.48
C LEU A 356 13.62 -15.68 18.33
N LEU A 357 12.38 -15.20 18.14
CA LEU A 357 11.19 -16.03 17.90
C LEU A 357 10.92 -16.08 16.39
N PHE A 358 11.10 -17.27 15.79
CA PHE A 358 10.84 -17.49 14.36
C PHE A 358 9.35 -17.39 14.02
N GLU A 359 8.46 -17.78 14.95
CA GLU A 359 7.00 -17.70 14.79
C GLU A 359 6.51 -16.25 14.56
N ARG A 360 7.31 -15.26 14.95
CA ARG A 360 7.08 -13.84 14.63
C ARG A 360 7.27 -13.53 13.15
N PHE A 361 8.15 -14.27 12.48
CA PHE A 361 8.42 -14.13 11.05
C PHE A 361 7.41 -14.91 10.24
N ILE A 362 7.30 -16.22 10.46
CA ILE A 362 6.41 -17.13 9.72
C ILE A 362 5.63 -17.99 10.73
N SER A 363 4.31 -18.08 10.58
CA SER A 363 3.45 -18.94 11.41
C SER A 363 2.30 -19.51 10.57
N LYS A 364 1.91 -20.77 10.82
CA LYS A 364 0.74 -21.40 10.18
C LYS A 364 -0.58 -20.77 10.61
N GLU A 365 -0.63 -20.26 11.84
CA GLU A 365 -1.84 -19.63 12.41
C GLU A 365 -2.07 -18.22 11.84
N ARG A 366 -1.08 -17.70 11.10
CA ARG A 366 -1.16 -16.43 10.38
C ARG A 366 -1.32 -16.70 8.89
N ASP A 367 -2.46 -16.31 8.35
CA ASP A 367 -2.65 -16.21 6.90
C ASP A 367 -2.07 -14.88 6.37
N GLU A 368 -0.83 -14.56 6.77
CA GLU A 368 -0.13 -13.34 6.38
C GLU A 368 1.20 -13.66 5.70
N PRO A 369 1.50 -13.00 4.57
CA PRO A 369 2.76 -13.20 3.86
C PRO A 369 3.99 -12.72 4.68
N PRO A 370 5.12 -13.45 4.69
CA PRO A 370 6.37 -12.96 5.25
C PRO A 370 6.90 -11.74 4.48
N ASP A 371 7.54 -10.82 5.20
CA ASP A 371 8.20 -9.62 4.63
C ASP A 371 9.70 -9.68 4.95
N ILE A 372 10.53 -9.80 3.92
CA ILE A 372 12.00 -9.77 4.00
C ILE A 372 12.46 -8.42 3.44
N ASP A 373 12.75 -7.51 4.36
CA ASP A 373 13.35 -6.22 4.09
C ASP A 373 14.87 -6.35 4.00
N VAL A 374 15.46 -5.88 2.90
CA VAL A 374 16.93 -5.81 2.75
C VAL A 374 17.36 -4.37 2.48
N ASP A 375 18.20 -3.85 3.36
CA ASP A 375 18.85 -2.56 3.20
C ASP A 375 20.13 -2.72 2.37
N PHE A 376 20.28 -1.89 1.33
CA PHE A 376 21.47 -1.82 0.49
C PHE A 376 22.15 -0.45 0.63
N GLU A 377 23.41 -0.34 0.19
CA GLU A 377 24.08 0.95 0.03
C GLU A 377 23.23 1.94 -0.78
N HIS A 378 22.92 3.10 -0.20
CA HIS A 378 22.13 4.13 -0.86
C HIS A 378 22.65 4.52 -2.26
N GLU A 379 23.98 4.63 -2.42
CA GLU A 379 24.59 5.06 -3.69
C GLU A 379 24.56 3.98 -4.78
N ARG A 380 24.46 2.70 -4.40
CA ARG A 380 24.58 1.55 -5.31
C ARG A 380 23.29 0.74 -5.45
N ARG A 381 22.25 1.11 -4.70
CA ARG A 381 20.93 0.47 -4.77
C ARG A 381 20.36 0.41 -6.19
N GLU A 382 20.63 1.41 -7.02
CA GLU A 382 20.16 1.40 -8.42
C GLU A 382 20.70 0.20 -9.20
N GLU A 383 21.93 -0.26 -8.93
CA GLU A 383 22.51 -1.44 -9.58
C GLU A 383 21.66 -2.70 -9.30
N VAL A 384 21.15 -2.82 -8.07
CA VAL A 384 20.29 -3.93 -7.61
C VAL A 384 18.90 -3.84 -8.25
N ILE A 385 18.31 -2.65 -8.31
CA ILE A 385 17.04 -2.42 -9.01
C ILE A 385 17.15 -2.82 -10.49
N GLN A 386 18.22 -2.38 -11.15
CA GLN A 386 18.43 -2.69 -12.56
C GLN A 386 18.75 -4.17 -12.78
N TYR A 387 19.37 -4.85 -11.81
CA TYR A 387 19.52 -6.31 -11.84
C TYR A 387 18.16 -7.02 -11.88
N ILE A 388 17.23 -6.64 -11.00
CA ILE A 388 15.87 -7.18 -10.96
C ILE A 388 15.17 -6.96 -12.32
N TYR A 389 15.24 -5.75 -12.87
CA TYR A 389 14.63 -5.47 -14.17
C TYR A 389 15.30 -6.21 -15.33
N ARG A 390 16.62 -6.40 -15.33
CA ARG A 390 17.30 -7.20 -16.36
C ARG A 390 16.92 -8.68 -16.29
N LYS A 391 16.81 -9.22 -15.08
CA LYS A 391 16.47 -10.63 -14.86
C LYS A 391 15.00 -10.93 -15.19
N TYR A 392 14.09 -10.19 -14.55
CA TYR A 392 12.65 -10.49 -14.65
C TYR A 392 11.93 -9.72 -15.76
N SER A 393 12.54 -8.67 -16.32
CA SER A 393 11.93 -7.66 -17.20
C SER A 393 10.93 -6.74 -16.50
N ARG A 394 10.77 -5.52 -17.04
CA ARG A 394 9.72 -4.56 -16.65
C ARG A 394 8.28 -5.02 -16.92
N LYS A 395 8.09 -6.21 -17.51
CA LYS A 395 6.77 -6.83 -17.68
C LYS A 395 6.38 -7.67 -16.47
N ARG A 396 7.36 -8.20 -15.72
CA ARG A 396 7.13 -9.14 -14.61
C ARG A 396 7.64 -8.64 -13.26
N ALA A 397 8.38 -7.53 -13.24
CA ALA A 397 8.80 -6.82 -12.03
C ALA A 397 8.38 -5.35 -12.10
N ALA A 398 7.85 -4.82 -11.00
CA ALA A 398 7.48 -3.42 -10.84
C ALA A 398 7.48 -3.03 -9.35
N LEU A 399 7.65 -1.74 -9.09
CA LEU A 399 7.58 -1.17 -7.74
C LEU A 399 6.12 -1.03 -7.28
N ALA A 400 5.84 -1.18 -6.00
CA ALA A 400 4.58 -0.76 -5.40
C ALA A 400 4.39 0.75 -5.55
N ALA A 401 3.13 1.21 -5.57
CA ALA A 401 2.84 2.62 -5.43
C ALA A 401 2.97 3.08 -3.97
N THR A 402 3.13 4.39 -3.80
CA THR A 402 2.81 5.07 -2.55
C THR A 402 1.71 6.07 -2.87
N VAL A 403 0.55 5.91 -2.23
CA VAL A 403 -0.56 6.84 -2.35
C VAL A 403 -0.22 8.09 -1.53
N VAL A 404 0.09 9.18 -2.23
CA VAL A 404 0.33 10.46 -1.56
C VAL A 404 -1.02 11.08 -1.24
N THR A 405 -1.33 11.22 0.05
CA THR A 405 -2.61 11.79 0.51
C THR A 405 -2.50 13.26 0.87
N TYR A 406 -3.65 13.94 0.89
CA TYR A 406 -3.78 15.28 1.43
C TYR A 406 -3.49 15.29 2.93
N ARG A 407 -2.39 15.94 3.32
CA ARG A 407 -2.04 16.31 4.69
C ARG A 407 -2.46 17.75 4.98
N SER A 408 -2.49 18.16 6.25
CA SER A 408 -3.00 19.46 6.71
C SER A 408 -2.55 20.65 5.85
N ARG A 409 -1.24 20.79 5.61
CA ARG A 409 -0.70 21.90 4.81
C ARG A 409 -1.14 21.87 3.34
N SER A 410 -1.12 20.69 2.72
CA SER A 410 -1.55 20.54 1.32
C SER A 410 -3.05 20.71 1.14
N ALA A 411 -3.84 20.25 2.11
CA ALA A 411 -5.30 20.40 2.13
C ALA A 411 -5.68 21.88 2.19
N VAL A 412 -5.10 22.62 3.15
CA VAL A 412 -5.28 24.08 3.30
C VAL A 412 -4.95 24.83 2.01
N ARG A 413 -3.80 24.50 1.39
CA ARG A 413 -3.37 25.15 0.16
C ARG A 413 -4.30 24.90 -1.02
N ASP A 414 -4.63 23.63 -1.27
CA ASP A 414 -5.44 23.28 -2.43
C ASP A 414 -6.92 23.71 -2.24
N VAL A 415 -7.50 23.59 -1.04
CA VAL A 415 -8.86 24.08 -0.73
C VAL A 415 -8.91 25.61 -0.82
N GLY A 416 -7.94 26.31 -0.22
CA GLY A 416 -7.89 27.78 -0.26
C GLY A 416 -7.78 28.31 -1.69
N ARG A 417 -6.94 27.69 -2.51
CA ARG A 417 -6.84 28.01 -3.94
C ARG A 417 -8.15 27.74 -4.68
N ALA A 418 -8.81 26.61 -4.43
CA ALA A 418 -10.08 26.28 -5.08
C ALA A 418 -11.19 27.28 -4.71
N LEU A 419 -11.20 27.77 -3.47
CA LEU A 419 -12.13 28.82 -3.02
C LEU A 419 -11.75 30.22 -3.52
N GLY A 420 -10.63 30.39 -4.22
CA GLY A 420 -10.20 31.69 -4.74
C GLY A 420 -9.64 32.63 -3.68
N LEU A 421 -9.18 32.11 -2.54
CA LEU A 421 -8.55 32.90 -1.48
C LEU A 421 -7.18 33.43 -1.93
N ASP A 422 -6.76 34.55 -1.33
CA ASP A 422 -5.46 35.15 -1.59
C ASP A 422 -4.30 34.15 -1.30
N PRO A 423 -3.35 33.96 -2.23
CA PRO A 423 -2.25 33.01 -2.05
C PRO A 423 -1.35 33.28 -0.84
N VAL A 424 -1.15 34.55 -0.46
CA VAL A 424 -0.33 34.93 0.70
C VAL A 424 -1.04 34.52 1.98
N PHE A 425 -2.34 34.79 2.07
CA PHE A 425 -3.16 34.35 3.19
C PHE A 425 -3.19 32.82 3.33
N VAL A 426 -3.35 32.10 2.22
CA VAL A 426 -3.37 30.64 2.23
C VAL A 426 -2.03 30.05 2.69
N ASP A 427 -0.90 30.64 2.31
CA ASP A 427 0.41 30.16 2.77
C ASP A 427 0.65 30.44 4.26
N ASP A 428 0.17 31.58 4.78
CA ASP A 428 0.19 31.87 6.22
C ASP A 428 -0.62 30.83 7.02
N LEU A 429 -1.86 30.56 6.57
CA LEU A 429 -2.72 29.53 7.17
C LEU A 429 -2.08 28.14 7.13
N ALA A 430 -1.36 27.79 6.06
CA ALA A 430 -0.69 26.50 5.93
C ALA A 430 0.54 26.37 6.86
N LYS A 431 1.24 27.47 7.13
CA LYS A 431 2.41 27.50 8.03
C LYS A 431 1.98 27.45 9.49
N SER A 432 0.92 28.17 9.84
CA SER A 432 0.41 28.27 11.20
C SER A 432 -0.68 27.23 11.44
N LEU A 433 -0.35 26.02 11.92
CA LEU A 433 -1.37 24.99 12.20
C LEU A 433 -2.11 25.19 13.53
N ALA A 434 -1.76 26.23 14.31
CA ALA A 434 -2.31 26.47 15.65
C ALA A 434 -3.82 26.73 15.68
N TRP A 435 -4.45 27.11 14.55
CA TRP A 435 -5.90 27.33 14.46
C TRP A 435 -6.72 26.03 14.40
N TRP A 436 -6.08 24.86 14.26
CA TRP A 436 -6.79 23.58 14.08
C TRP A 436 -7.71 23.20 15.25
N ASP A 437 -7.38 23.65 16.46
CA ASP A 437 -8.14 23.32 17.66
C ASP A 437 -9.32 24.27 17.93
N ARG A 438 -9.46 25.40 17.19
CA ARG A 438 -10.48 26.43 17.47
C ARG A 438 -10.97 27.12 16.19
N THR A 439 -12.19 26.79 15.77
CA THR A 439 -12.89 27.44 14.64
C THR A 439 -13.04 28.96 14.80
N ALA A 440 -13.12 29.44 16.05
CA ALA A 440 -13.17 30.86 16.37
C ALA A 440 -11.89 31.63 15.97
N ASP A 441 -10.72 31.01 16.11
CA ASP A 441 -9.44 31.63 15.74
C ASP A 441 -9.31 31.73 14.21
N LEU A 442 -9.86 30.75 13.48
CA LEU A 442 -9.93 30.79 12.03
C LEU A 442 -10.85 31.90 11.53
N ALA A 443 -12.03 32.07 12.14
CA ALA A 443 -12.96 33.14 11.78
C ALA A 443 -12.34 34.53 11.94
N LYS A 444 -11.59 34.76 13.04
CA LYS A 444 -10.86 36.01 13.28
C LYS A 444 -9.80 36.28 12.21
N ARG A 445 -9.08 35.25 11.75
CA ARG A 445 -8.10 35.41 10.66
C ARG A 445 -8.74 35.79 9.32
N PHE A 446 -9.91 35.23 9.03
CA PHE A 446 -10.67 35.63 7.84
C PHE A 446 -11.16 37.07 7.98
N GLU A 447 -11.57 37.50 9.18
CA GLU A 447 -11.94 38.89 9.51
C GLU A 447 -10.79 39.87 9.29
N GLU A 448 -9.59 39.54 9.77
CA GLU A 448 -8.37 40.36 9.59
C GLU A 448 -7.98 40.54 8.11
N GLN A 449 -8.43 39.65 7.21
CA GLN A 449 -8.25 39.75 5.76
C GLN A 449 -9.37 40.50 5.03
N GLY A 450 -10.42 40.95 5.73
CA GLY A 450 -11.54 41.67 5.14
C GLY A 450 -12.46 40.82 4.24
N VAL A 451 -12.50 39.50 4.46
CA VAL A 451 -13.29 38.53 3.66
C VAL A 451 -14.78 38.56 3.99
N ALA A 452 -15.60 39.34 3.28
CA ALA A 452 -17.05 39.45 3.54
C ALA A 452 -17.76 38.09 3.83
N GLY A 453 -18.46 38.00 4.97
CA GLY A 453 -19.05 36.73 5.43
C GLY A 453 -18.04 35.77 6.09
N HIS A 454 -17.01 36.36 6.71
CA HIS A 454 -15.83 35.73 7.32
C HIS A 454 -16.12 34.43 8.09
N SER A 455 -17.17 34.41 8.92
CA SER A 455 -17.54 33.23 9.72
C SER A 455 -17.99 32.05 8.87
N ARG A 456 -18.92 32.26 7.93
CA ARG A 456 -19.45 31.20 7.06
C ARG A 456 -18.40 30.68 6.08
N GLN A 457 -17.53 31.56 5.56
CA GLN A 457 -16.43 31.13 4.70
C GLN A 457 -15.38 30.34 5.49
N ALA A 458 -15.05 30.75 6.71
CA ALA A 458 -14.15 30.01 7.59
C ALA A 458 -14.71 28.61 7.93
N GLU A 459 -16.00 28.49 8.24
CA GLU A 459 -16.67 27.21 8.49
C GLU A 459 -16.66 26.29 7.26
N LEU A 460 -16.99 26.83 6.08
CA LEU A 460 -16.95 26.08 4.82
C LEU A 460 -15.52 25.62 4.50
N PHE A 461 -14.54 26.51 4.61
CA PHE A 461 -13.14 26.20 4.41
C PHE A 461 -12.69 25.10 5.39
N TYR A 462 -13.00 25.22 6.68
CA TYR A 462 -12.66 24.23 7.69
C TYR A 462 -13.27 22.87 7.36
N THR A 463 -14.57 22.84 7.04
CA THR A 463 -15.28 21.61 6.68
C THR A 463 -14.66 20.93 5.46
N LEU A 464 -14.39 21.68 4.39
CA LEU A 464 -13.74 21.15 3.18
C LEU A 464 -12.31 20.67 3.44
N VAL A 465 -11.56 21.38 4.29
CA VAL A 465 -10.22 20.95 4.72
C VAL A 465 -10.32 19.66 5.52
N GLN A 466 -11.29 19.49 6.42
CA GLN A 466 -11.46 18.23 7.16
C GLN A 466 -11.86 17.09 6.23
N GLU A 467 -12.81 17.32 5.32
CA GLU A 467 -13.27 16.31 4.37
C GLU A 467 -12.19 15.84 3.40
N ILE A 468 -11.31 16.73 2.92
CA ILE A 468 -10.26 16.36 1.95
C ILE A 468 -9.08 15.62 2.60
N LEU A 469 -8.92 15.64 3.93
CA LEU A 469 -7.78 14.99 4.58
C LEU A 469 -7.79 13.48 4.32
N GLY A 470 -6.61 12.93 4.03
CA GLY A 470 -6.51 11.51 3.72
C GLY A 470 -6.95 11.15 2.30
N PHE A 471 -7.61 12.04 1.55
CA PHE A 471 -7.91 11.78 0.14
C PHE A 471 -6.62 11.57 -0.66
N PRO A 472 -6.62 10.64 -1.63
CA PRO A 472 -5.46 10.39 -2.47
C PRO A 472 -5.29 11.54 -3.47
N ARG A 473 -4.06 12.06 -3.57
CA ARG A 473 -3.73 13.20 -4.45
C ARG A 473 -3.05 12.74 -5.74
N HIS A 474 -2.14 11.79 -5.64
CA HIS A 474 -1.48 11.13 -6.78
C HIS A 474 -0.74 9.87 -6.32
N LEU A 475 -0.36 9.02 -7.28
CA LEU A 475 0.53 7.88 -7.05
C LEU A 475 2.00 8.29 -7.19
N SER A 476 2.80 7.95 -6.19
CA SER A 476 4.26 8.03 -6.24
C SER A 476 4.86 6.62 -6.25
N GLN A 477 6.16 6.51 -6.49
CA GLN A 477 6.87 5.23 -6.41
C GLN A 477 7.17 4.91 -4.93
N HIS A 478 6.97 3.66 -4.53
CA HIS A 478 7.43 3.20 -3.23
C HIS A 478 8.95 3.25 -3.15
N VAL A 479 9.45 3.50 -1.94
CA VAL A 479 10.88 3.60 -1.66
C VAL A 479 11.63 2.27 -1.80
N GLY A 480 11.02 1.17 -2.25
CA GLY A 480 11.74 -0.11 -2.39
C GLY A 480 10.92 -1.37 -2.61
N GLY A 481 9.61 -1.39 -2.34
CA GLY A 481 8.81 -2.62 -2.44
C GLY A 481 8.62 -3.03 -3.88
N PHE A 482 9.14 -4.19 -4.24
CA PHE A 482 8.98 -4.83 -5.53
C PHE A 482 7.95 -5.94 -5.47
N VAL A 483 7.10 -5.98 -6.48
CA VAL A 483 6.28 -7.14 -6.82
C VAL A 483 6.93 -7.81 -8.03
N ILE A 484 7.16 -9.12 -7.93
CA ILE A 484 7.87 -9.93 -8.94
C ILE A 484 7.06 -11.20 -9.19
N THR A 485 6.64 -11.39 -10.43
CA THR A 485 5.65 -12.42 -10.79
C THR A 485 6.16 -13.34 -11.89
N ARG A 486 5.63 -14.56 -11.96
CA ARG A 486 5.90 -15.50 -13.06
C ARG A 486 5.34 -15.00 -14.38
N SER A 487 4.07 -14.61 -14.36
CA SER A 487 3.31 -14.05 -15.49
C SER A 487 3.52 -12.53 -15.58
N PRO A 488 3.12 -11.84 -16.66
CA PRO A 488 3.17 -10.38 -16.67
C PRO A 488 2.35 -9.77 -15.52
N ILE A 489 2.92 -8.80 -14.80
CA ILE A 489 2.27 -8.13 -13.66
C ILE A 489 0.93 -7.52 -14.06
N SER A 490 0.83 -7.04 -15.31
CA SER A 490 -0.41 -6.47 -15.86
C SER A 490 -1.59 -7.45 -15.86
N THR A 491 -1.38 -8.74 -15.62
CA THR A 491 -2.47 -9.71 -15.41
C THR A 491 -3.05 -9.69 -13.99
N LEU A 492 -2.30 -9.16 -13.03
CA LEU A 492 -2.69 -9.01 -11.63
C LEU A 492 -3.10 -7.57 -11.28
N VAL A 493 -2.37 -6.58 -11.77
CA VAL A 493 -2.60 -5.16 -11.43
C VAL A 493 -2.05 -4.26 -12.54
N PRO A 494 -2.68 -3.12 -12.85
CA PRO A 494 -2.17 -2.24 -13.88
C PRO A 494 -0.79 -1.67 -13.54
N VAL A 495 0.05 -1.57 -14.56
CA VAL A 495 1.42 -1.05 -14.48
C VAL A 495 1.49 0.29 -15.20
N GLU A 496 2.08 1.30 -14.56
CA GLU A 496 2.32 2.63 -15.14
C GLU A 496 3.79 3.06 -15.02
N ASN A 497 4.16 4.06 -15.82
CA ASN A 497 5.52 4.62 -15.79
C ASN A 497 5.75 5.39 -14.48
N ALA A 498 6.91 5.17 -13.85
CA ALA A 498 7.33 6.00 -12.73
C ALA A 498 7.86 7.35 -13.22
N SER A 499 8.04 8.32 -12.30
CA SER A 499 8.65 9.61 -12.63
C SER A 499 10.14 9.49 -12.98
N MET A 500 10.82 8.49 -12.41
CA MET A 500 12.20 8.18 -12.76
C MET A 500 12.23 7.30 -14.01
N ALA A 501 13.16 7.62 -14.92
CA ALA A 501 13.35 6.87 -16.15
C ALA A 501 13.58 5.38 -15.86
N GLU A 502 13.09 4.55 -16.76
CA GLU A 502 13.26 3.10 -16.72
C GLU A 502 12.66 2.36 -15.52
N ARG A 503 11.83 3.03 -14.71
CA ARG A 503 11.08 2.40 -13.62
C ARG A 503 9.59 2.33 -13.91
N THR A 504 8.95 1.28 -13.40
CA THR A 504 7.51 1.06 -13.49
C THR A 504 6.94 0.82 -12.12
N ILE A 505 5.72 1.31 -11.88
CA ILE A 505 4.98 1.11 -10.63
C ILE A 505 3.66 0.39 -10.91
N ILE A 506 3.20 -0.41 -9.96
CA ILE A 506 1.83 -0.90 -9.91
C ILE A 506 0.94 0.12 -9.20
N GLN A 507 -0.37 0.06 -9.45
CA GLN A 507 -1.31 1.03 -8.88
C GLN A 507 -1.69 0.80 -7.41
N TRP A 508 -1.23 -0.30 -6.82
CA TRP A 508 -1.51 -0.69 -5.43
C TRP A 508 -0.38 -0.30 -4.50
N ASP A 509 -0.76 0.16 -3.31
CA ASP A 509 0.17 0.45 -2.23
C ASP A 509 0.47 -0.79 -1.37
N LYS A 510 1.25 -0.58 -0.30
CA LYS A 510 1.64 -1.65 0.62
C LYS A 510 0.41 -2.33 1.25
N GLU A 511 -0.57 -1.54 1.68
CA GLU A 511 -1.76 -2.05 2.38
C GLU A 511 -2.64 -2.87 1.42
N ASP A 512 -2.73 -2.42 0.16
CA ASP A 512 -3.45 -3.14 -0.89
C ASP A 512 -2.81 -4.50 -1.23
N ILE A 513 -1.47 -4.55 -1.31
CA ILE A 513 -0.70 -5.77 -1.54
C ILE A 513 -0.91 -6.77 -0.40
N GLU A 514 -0.82 -6.29 0.85
CA GLU A 514 -1.01 -7.10 2.06
C GLU A 514 -2.44 -7.65 2.16
N ALA A 515 -3.45 -6.82 1.88
CA ALA A 515 -4.86 -7.22 1.93
C ALA A 515 -5.22 -8.32 0.90
N LEU A 516 -4.46 -8.42 -0.20
CA LEU A 516 -4.61 -9.46 -1.20
C LEU A 516 -3.69 -10.67 -0.98
N GLY A 517 -2.92 -10.70 0.12
CA GLY A 517 -1.98 -11.77 0.41
C GLY A 517 -0.83 -11.86 -0.60
N LEU A 518 -0.52 -10.76 -1.30
CA LEU A 518 0.57 -10.73 -2.27
C LEU A 518 1.90 -10.51 -1.54
N LEU A 519 2.95 -11.18 -2.00
CA LEU A 519 4.28 -11.06 -1.42
C LEU A 519 5.08 -9.96 -2.12
N LYS A 520 5.88 -9.22 -1.34
CA LYS A 520 6.76 -8.16 -1.83
C LYS A 520 8.20 -8.35 -1.35
N VAL A 521 9.14 -7.78 -2.09
CA VAL A 521 10.55 -7.71 -1.71
C VAL A 521 10.95 -6.25 -1.56
N ASP A 522 11.35 -5.84 -0.36
CA ASP A 522 11.72 -4.44 -0.11
C ASP A 522 13.22 -4.24 -0.35
N ILE A 523 13.52 -3.54 -1.45
CA ILE A 523 14.88 -3.12 -1.84
C ILE A 523 15.12 -1.71 -1.31
N LEU A 524 15.68 -1.63 -0.11
CA LEU A 524 15.80 -0.39 0.64
C LEU A 524 17.18 0.23 0.51
N ALA A 525 17.28 1.51 0.86
CA ALA A 525 18.54 2.25 0.83
C ALA A 525 18.87 2.73 2.23
N LEU A 526 20.07 2.41 2.70
CA LEU A 526 20.62 2.91 3.94
C LEU A 526 21.91 3.68 3.68
N GLY A 527 21.90 4.99 3.95
CA GLY A 527 23.06 5.86 3.76
C GLY A 527 24.28 5.43 4.59
N MET A 528 24.03 4.84 5.76
CA MET A 528 25.09 4.36 6.65
C MET A 528 25.88 3.20 6.05
N LEU A 529 25.26 2.32 5.25
CA LEU A 529 26.01 1.26 4.55
C LEU A 529 27.00 1.86 3.55
N SER A 530 26.60 2.91 2.83
CA SER A 530 27.52 3.64 1.93
C SER A 530 28.68 4.27 2.71
N ALA A 531 28.40 4.83 3.89
CA ALA A 531 29.41 5.42 4.77
C ALA A 531 30.39 4.36 5.28
N ILE A 532 29.90 3.22 5.78
CA ILE A 532 30.72 2.09 6.24
C ILE A 532 31.63 1.59 5.14
N ARG A 533 31.12 1.36 3.91
CA ARG A 533 31.97 0.95 2.77
C ARG A 533 33.10 1.96 2.53
N LYS A 534 32.80 3.26 2.48
CA LYS A 534 33.81 4.31 2.26
C LYS A 534 34.84 4.33 3.39
N SER A 535 34.41 4.18 4.64
CA SER A 535 35.29 4.07 5.81
C SER A 535 36.20 2.85 5.73
N LEU A 536 35.68 1.68 5.38
CA LEU A 536 36.48 0.47 5.18
C LEU A 536 37.52 0.66 4.07
N GLN A 537 37.15 1.28 2.94
CA GLN A 537 38.09 1.59 1.86
C GLN A 537 39.21 2.54 2.29
N LEU A 538 38.92 3.49 3.18
CA LEU A 538 39.92 4.39 3.76
C LEU A 538 40.81 3.65 4.76
N VAL A 539 40.22 2.93 5.71
CA VAL A 539 40.94 2.17 6.73
C VAL A 539 41.84 1.12 6.10
N HIS A 540 41.37 0.39 5.10
CA HIS A 540 42.13 -0.65 4.41
C HIS A 540 43.44 -0.13 3.79
N ARG A 541 43.50 1.16 3.39
CA ARG A 541 44.73 1.79 2.88
C ARG A 541 45.82 1.91 3.94
N TYR A 542 45.44 2.05 5.21
CA TYR A 542 46.36 2.20 6.33
C TYR A 542 46.52 0.90 7.15
N CYS A 543 45.48 0.08 7.20
CA CYS A 543 45.44 -1.21 7.88
C CYS A 543 44.91 -2.29 6.92
N PRO A 544 45.80 -2.95 6.15
CA PRO A 544 45.40 -3.96 5.18
C PRO A 544 44.63 -5.15 5.76
N ALA A 545 44.75 -5.40 7.08
CA ALA A 545 44.05 -6.47 7.78
C ALA A 545 42.53 -6.25 7.88
N ILE A 546 42.05 -5.00 7.82
CA ILE A 546 40.61 -4.68 7.90
C ILE A 546 40.14 -4.35 6.49
N LYS A 547 39.51 -5.32 5.81
CA LYS A 547 38.97 -5.15 4.45
C LYS A 547 37.44 -5.10 4.43
N THR A 548 36.81 -5.89 5.28
CA THR A 548 35.37 -6.12 5.35
C THR A 548 34.86 -5.86 6.76
N ILE A 549 33.54 -5.78 6.93
CA ILE A 549 32.91 -5.64 8.26
C ILE A 549 33.29 -6.82 9.16
N SER A 550 33.46 -8.02 8.60
CA SER A 550 33.78 -9.23 9.39
C SER A 550 35.20 -9.21 9.98
N ASP A 551 36.08 -8.34 9.46
CA ASP A 551 37.46 -8.20 9.94
C ASP A 551 37.55 -7.26 11.17
N ILE A 552 36.44 -6.58 11.52
CA ILE A 552 36.39 -5.67 12.67
C ILE A 552 36.34 -6.51 13.96
N PRO A 553 37.23 -6.27 14.94
CA PRO A 553 37.20 -6.95 16.23
C PRO A 553 35.85 -6.82 16.94
N ARG A 554 35.35 -7.93 17.48
CA ARG A 554 34.13 -7.94 18.31
C ARG A 554 34.45 -7.51 19.74
N GLU A 555 33.46 -6.95 20.42
CA GLU A 555 33.54 -6.52 21.83
C GLU A 555 34.73 -5.58 22.12
N ASP A 556 34.99 -4.65 21.18
CA ASP A 556 36.07 -3.67 21.32
C ASP A 556 35.81 -2.69 22.47
N HIS A 557 36.70 -2.70 23.46
CA HIS A 557 36.52 -1.92 24.68
C HIS A 557 36.66 -0.42 24.43
N ALA A 558 37.49 0.00 23.48
CA ALA A 558 37.65 1.42 23.15
C ALA A 558 36.35 2.00 22.55
N THR A 559 35.66 1.22 21.72
CA THR A 559 34.34 1.54 21.19
C THR A 559 33.34 1.73 22.35
N TYR A 560 33.28 0.80 23.31
CA TYR A 560 32.37 0.97 24.45
C TYR A 560 32.72 2.19 25.32
N GLN A 561 34.01 2.47 25.57
CA GLN A 561 34.42 3.67 26.32
C GLN A 561 33.98 4.97 25.64
N MET A 562 34.14 5.06 24.31
CA MET A 562 33.65 6.19 23.51
C MET A 562 32.13 6.37 23.67
N LEU A 563 31.38 5.26 23.62
CA LEU A 563 29.93 5.27 23.82
C LEU A 563 29.55 5.70 25.23
N GLN A 564 30.26 5.24 26.26
CA GLN A 564 29.99 5.57 27.68
C GLN A 564 30.13 7.08 27.98
N VAL A 565 30.95 7.82 27.22
CA VAL A 565 31.06 9.28 27.32
C VAL A 565 30.16 10.03 26.34
N ALA A 566 29.26 9.32 25.65
CA ALA A 566 28.33 9.83 24.64
C ALA A 566 29.00 10.53 23.44
N ASP A 567 30.21 10.10 23.07
CA ASP A 567 30.86 10.57 21.84
C ASP A 567 30.34 9.81 20.62
N THR A 568 29.09 10.09 20.25
CA THR A 568 28.33 9.30 19.25
C THR A 568 27.83 10.10 18.06
N ILE A 569 28.37 11.30 17.84
CA ILE A 569 28.04 12.10 16.66
C ILE A 569 28.47 11.33 15.41
N GLY A 570 27.52 11.02 14.53
CA GLY A 570 27.76 10.21 13.33
C GLY A 570 27.73 8.69 13.55
N VAL A 571 27.42 8.22 14.77
CA VAL A 571 27.22 6.79 15.06
C VAL A 571 25.75 6.43 14.89
N PHE A 572 25.48 5.47 14.01
CA PHE A 572 24.13 5.09 13.59
C PHE A 572 23.21 4.72 14.77
N GLN A 573 21.98 5.24 14.74
CA GLN A 573 20.90 5.06 15.74
C GLN A 573 21.11 5.66 17.14
N ILE A 574 22.33 6.01 17.54
CA ILE A 574 22.64 6.49 18.90
C ILE A 574 23.22 7.92 18.95
N GLU A 575 23.03 8.70 17.89
CA GLU A 575 23.43 10.12 17.82
C GLU A 575 22.39 11.11 18.36
N SER A 576 21.15 10.67 18.60
CA SER A 576 20.08 11.59 19.04
C SER A 576 20.33 12.07 20.47
N ARG A 577 19.87 13.28 20.82
CA ARG A 577 20.01 13.82 22.18
C ARG A 577 19.51 12.87 23.27
N ALA A 578 18.40 12.18 23.02
CA ALA A 578 17.84 11.22 23.96
C ALA A 578 18.78 10.03 24.19
N GLN A 579 19.31 9.46 23.10
CA GLN A 579 20.29 8.37 23.15
C GLN A 579 21.60 8.82 23.81
N MET A 580 22.17 9.94 23.38
CA MET A 580 23.38 10.52 23.99
C MET A 580 23.22 10.80 25.49
N SER A 581 22.03 11.19 25.95
CA SER A 581 21.78 11.39 27.38
C SER A 581 21.68 10.09 28.18
N MET A 582 21.35 8.99 27.51
CA MET A 582 21.16 7.67 28.11
C MET A 582 22.47 6.90 28.21
N LEU A 583 23.33 6.97 27.20
CA LEU A 583 24.60 6.23 27.16
C LEU A 583 25.48 6.36 28.43
N PRO A 584 25.72 7.55 29.01
CA PRO A 584 26.53 7.67 30.23
C PRO A 584 25.85 7.09 31.48
N ARG A 585 24.52 6.91 31.45
CA ARG A 585 23.73 6.31 32.52
C ARG A 585 23.70 4.80 32.37
N LEU A 586 23.52 4.31 31.14
CA LEU A 586 23.49 2.89 30.80
C LEU A 586 24.87 2.23 30.94
N LYS A 587 25.92 2.96 30.57
CA LYS A 587 27.30 2.50 30.44
C LYS A 587 27.41 1.14 29.73
N PRO A 588 27.26 1.10 28.39
CA PRO A 588 27.36 -0.16 27.65
C PRO A 588 28.75 -0.77 27.80
N GLU A 589 28.82 -2.08 28.07
CA GLU A 589 30.07 -2.85 28.20
C GLU A 589 30.13 -4.05 27.25
N CYS A 590 29.00 -4.39 26.60
CA CYS A 590 28.91 -5.45 25.62
C CYS A 590 27.90 -5.12 24.52
N PHE A 591 27.90 -5.89 23.42
CA PHE A 591 26.97 -5.67 22.30
C PHE A 591 25.49 -5.67 22.75
N TYR A 592 25.13 -6.55 23.68
CA TYR A 592 23.73 -6.68 24.11
C TYR A 592 23.20 -5.43 24.82
N ASP A 593 24.07 -4.66 25.47
CA ASP A 593 23.69 -3.36 26.04
C ASP A 593 23.23 -2.37 24.97
N LEU A 594 23.82 -2.41 23.78
CA LEU A 594 23.39 -1.57 22.65
C LEU A 594 22.02 -1.97 22.12
N VAL A 595 21.72 -3.27 22.12
CA VAL A 595 20.38 -3.77 21.78
C VAL A 595 19.35 -3.20 22.75
N ILE A 596 19.68 -3.13 24.05
CA ILE A 596 18.82 -2.55 25.08
C ILE A 596 18.71 -1.03 24.92
N GLU A 597 19.82 -0.32 24.69
CA GLU A 597 19.86 1.14 24.51
C GLU A 597 18.87 1.59 23.43
N ILE A 598 18.93 0.94 22.26
CA ILE A 598 18.07 1.25 21.13
C ILE A 598 16.59 0.91 21.41
N ALA A 599 16.33 -0.11 22.24
CA ALA A 599 14.98 -0.55 22.57
C ALA A 599 14.31 0.30 23.65
N ILE A 600 15.06 0.70 24.68
CA ILE A 600 14.55 1.36 25.88
C ILE A 600 14.31 2.86 25.68
N VAL A 601 15.08 3.52 24.81
CA VAL A 601 14.91 4.94 24.47
C VAL A 601 13.83 5.08 23.38
N ARG A 602 12.59 4.73 23.75
CA ARG A 602 11.39 4.82 22.88
C ARG A 602 10.18 5.31 23.69
N PRO A 603 9.17 5.94 23.06
CA PRO A 603 8.01 6.50 23.78
C PRO A 603 7.30 5.49 24.68
N GLY A 604 7.11 4.24 24.21
CA GLY A 604 6.42 3.19 24.98
C GLY A 604 7.12 2.85 26.29
N PRO A 605 8.39 2.39 26.28
CA PRO A 605 9.16 2.13 27.50
C PRO A 605 9.31 3.34 28.43
N ILE A 606 9.40 4.56 27.88
CA ILE A 606 9.44 5.79 28.68
C ILE A 606 8.11 6.02 29.41
N GLN A 607 6.98 5.86 28.71
CA GLN A 607 5.64 6.01 29.30
C GLN A 607 5.31 4.87 30.27
N GLY A 608 5.81 3.67 30.01
CA GLY A 608 5.63 2.49 30.86
C GLY A 608 6.59 2.40 32.05
N ASP A 609 7.34 3.48 32.35
CA ASP A 609 8.33 3.57 33.44
C ASP A 609 9.33 2.40 33.47
N MET A 610 9.74 1.90 32.30
CA MET A 610 10.66 0.76 32.19
C MET A 610 12.13 1.18 32.31
N VAL A 611 12.44 2.45 32.00
CA VAL A 611 13.79 2.99 31.95
C VAL A 611 14.45 3.02 33.33
N HIS A 612 13.75 3.54 34.34
CA HIS A 612 14.31 3.73 35.68
C HIS A 612 14.60 2.41 36.42
N PRO A 613 13.67 1.43 36.48
CA PRO A 613 13.93 0.14 37.10
C PRO A 613 15.11 -0.59 36.47
N TYR A 614 15.20 -0.59 35.13
CA TYR A 614 16.30 -1.24 34.43
C TYR A 614 17.66 -0.61 34.80
N LEU A 615 17.76 0.72 34.76
CA LEU A 615 18.99 1.42 35.11
C LEU A 615 19.42 1.20 36.56
N ARG A 616 18.47 1.29 37.51
CA ARG A 616 18.79 1.07 38.94
C ARG A 616 19.32 -0.34 39.16
N ARG A 617 18.71 -1.35 38.53
CA ARG A 617 19.16 -2.74 38.61
C ARG A 617 20.53 -2.94 37.97
N LYS A 618 20.77 -2.33 36.80
CA LYS A 618 22.07 -2.39 36.13
C LYS A 618 23.18 -1.74 36.96
N GLN A 619 22.87 -0.65 37.66
CA GLN A 619 23.80 0.04 38.55
C GLN A 619 23.93 -0.61 39.94
N GLY A 620 23.23 -1.72 40.20
CA GLY A 620 23.22 -2.39 41.51
C GLY A 620 22.49 -1.62 42.62
N LEU A 621 21.72 -0.58 42.27
CA LEU A 621 20.93 0.24 43.20
C LEU A 621 19.59 -0.42 43.60
N GLU A 622 19.15 -1.42 42.84
CA GLU A 622 17.92 -2.18 43.07
C GLU A 622 18.21 -3.67 42.83
N GLN A 623 17.80 -4.54 43.75
CA GLN A 623 17.98 -5.99 43.60
C GLN A 623 16.99 -6.53 42.56
N VAL A 624 17.47 -7.37 41.64
CA VAL A 624 16.62 -8.02 40.64
C VAL A 624 15.84 -9.18 41.29
N THR A 625 14.53 -9.19 41.12
CA THR A 625 13.63 -10.26 41.61
C THR A 625 12.81 -10.82 40.46
N TYR A 626 12.51 -12.12 40.53
CA TYR A 626 11.71 -12.83 39.54
C TYR A 626 10.60 -13.63 40.25
N PRO A 627 9.36 -13.65 39.74
CA PRO A 627 8.27 -14.42 40.37
C PRO A 627 8.45 -15.95 40.28
N SER A 628 9.19 -16.44 39.29
CA SER A 628 9.48 -17.87 39.09
C SER A 628 10.73 -18.07 38.23
N ASP A 629 11.33 -19.26 38.28
CA ASP A 629 12.48 -19.64 37.43
C ASP A 629 12.12 -19.61 35.94
N ALA A 630 10.88 -19.95 35.62
CA ALA A 630 10.37 -19.93 34.26
C ALA A 630 10.36 -18.48 33.71
N ILE A 631 9.91 -17.50 34.50
CA ILE A 631 9.95 -16.07 34.13
C ILE A 631 11.39 -15.56 34.11
N ARG A 632 12.25 -16.02 35.02
CA ARG A 632 13.67 -15.68 35.04
C ARG A 632 14.33 -16.01 33.70
N SER A 633 14.07 -17.20 33.14
CA SER A 633 14.63 -17.61 31.84
C SER A 633 14.30 -16.65 30.68
N VAL A 634 13.23 -15.85 30.80
CA VAL A 634 12.79 -14.89 29.79
C VAL A 634 13.36 -13.48 30.03
N LEU A 635 13.43 -13.05 31.30
CA LEU A 635 13.73 -11.66 31.67
C LEU A 635 15.13 -11.46 32.25
N GLU A 636 15.92 -12.52 32.44
CA GLU A 636 17.25 -12.41 33.07
C GLU A 636 18.17 -11.45 32.31
N ARG A 637 18.17 -11.54 30.97
CA ARG A 637 18.98 -10.67 30.11
C ARG A 637 18.56 -9.19 30.17
N THR A 638 17.34 -8.89 30.62
CA THR A 638 16.83 -7.52 30.78
C THR A 638 16.57 -7.17 32.25
N LEU A 639 17.24 -7.86 33.18
CA LEU A 639 17.21 -7.58 34.61
C LEU A 639 15.77 -7.52 35.17
N GLY A 640 14.91 -8.44 34.74
CA GLY A 640 13.52 -8.51 35.22
C GLY A 640 12.58 -7.46 34.63
N VAL A 641 12.98 -6.72 33.59
CA VAL A 641 12.14 -5.71 32.92
C VAL A 641 11.75 -6.20 31.52
N PRO A 642 10.47 -6.28 31.15
CA PRO A 642 10.04 -6.72 29.82
C PRO A 642 10.20 -5.58 28.78
N ILE A 643 11.37 -5.49 28.16
CA ILE A 643 11.72 -4.43 27.21
C ILE A 643 11.29 -4.79 25.78
N PHE A 644 11.37 -6.08 25.41
CA PHE A 644 11.11 -6.55 24.05
C PHE A 644 9.73 -7.17 23.89
N GLN A 645 9.16 -7.06 22.69
CA GLN A 645 7.89 -7.72 22.35
C GLN A 645 7.98 -9.24 22.46
N GLU A 646 9.12 -9.82 22.06
CA GLU A 646 9.43 -11.24 22.19
C GLU A 646 9.34 -11.72 23.65
N GLN A 647 9.71 -10.87 24.60
CA GLN A 647 9.62 -11.21 26.02
C GLN A 647 8.16 -11.24 26.46
N VAL A 648 7.31 -10.33 25.98
CA VAL A 648 5.88 -10.35 26.26
C VAL A 648 5.23 -11.64 25.73
N ILE A 649 5.57 -12.04 24.51
CA ILE A 649 5.09 -13.30 23.91
C ILE A 649 5.56 -14.49 24.75
N ARG A 650 6.85 -14.58 25.08
CA ARG A 650 7.38 -15.67 25.90
C ARG A 650 6.79 -15.70 27.31
N LEU A 651 6.52 -14.53 27.90
CA LEU A 651 5.83 -14.46 29.19
C LEU A 651 4.42 -15.04 29.08
N ALA A 652 3.66 -14.74 28.01
CA ALA A 652 2.35 -15.36 27.80
C ALA A 652 2.46 -16.88 27.63
N MET A 653 3.45 -17.37 26.88
CA MET A 653 3.67 -18.81 26.71
C MET A 653 4.03 -19.51 28.03
N VAL A 654 4.95 -18.93 28.80
CA VAL A 654 5.50 -19.55 30.01
C VAL A 654 4.59 -19.37 31.23
N ALA A 655 3.93 -18.22 31.36
CA ALA A 655 3.08 -17.92 32.51
C ALA A 655 1.62 -18.34 32.31
N ALA A 656 1.10 -18.29 31.07
CA ALA A 656 -0.30 -18.59 30.76
C ALA A 656 -0.50 -19.84 29.89
N GLY A 657 0.58 -20.50 29.45
CA GLY A 657 0.50 -21.74 28.67
C GLY A 657 0.08 -21.56 27.21
N PHE A 658 0.18 -20.35 26.68
CA PHE A 658 -0.21 -20.05 25.29
C PHE A 658 0.75 -20.72 24.31
N SER A 659 0.25 -21.16 23.17
CA SER A 659 1.09 -21.49 22.02
C SER A 659 1.80 -20.23 21.48
N GLY A 660 2.82 -20.42 20.63
CA GLY A 660 3.58 -19.32 20.06
C GLY A 660 2.73 -18.36 19.21
N GLY A 661 1.73 -18.88 18.48
CA GLY A 661 0.86 -18.05 17.66
C GLY A 661 -0.27 -17.37 18.48
N GLU A 662 -0.89 -18.06 19.44
CA GLU A 662 -1.83 -17.42 20.39
C GLU A 662 -1.18 -16.25 21.15
N ALA A 663 0.08 -16.40 21.55
CA ALA A 663 0.82 -15.35 22.25
C ALA A 663 1.11 -14.12 21.35
N ASP A 664 1.37 -14.29 20.04
CA ASP A 664 1.48 -13.14 19.12
C ASP A 664 0.11 -12.48 18.85
N GLN A 665 -0.97 -13.27 18.76
CA GLN A 665 -2.33 -12.72 18.65
C GLN A 665 -2.67 -11.83 19.84
N LEU A 666 -2.37 -12.27 21.07
CA LEU A 666 -2.54 -11.46 22.27
C LEU A 666 -1.75 -10.14 22.19
N ARG A 667 -0.49 -10.19 21.76
CA ARG A 667 0.34 -8.98 21.58
C ARG A 667 -0.31 -7.99 20.59
N ARG A 668 -0.86 -8.48 19.48
CA ARG A 668 -1.57 -7.63 18.51
C ARG A 668 -2.80 -6.99 19.13
N ALA A 669 -3.62 -7.77 19.82
CA ALA A 669 -4.81 -7.26 20.51
C ALA A 669 -4.44 -6.13 21.49
N ILE A 670 -3.36 -6.28 22.27
CA ILE A 670 -2.83 -5.24 23.16
C ILE A 670 -2.39 -3.99 22.38
N THR A 671 -1.78 -4.17 21.20
CA THR A 671 -1.29 -3.05 20.37
C THR A 671 -2.43 -2.26 19.71
N HIS A 672 -3.54 -2.92 19.39
CA HIS A 672 -4.74 -2.30 18.82
C HIS A 672 -5.72 -1.77 19.88
N TRP A 673 -5.47 -2.07 21.15
CA TRP A 673 -6.29 -1.62 22.26
C TRP A 673 -6.31 -0.09 22.32
N GLY A 674 -7.49 0.51 22.14
CA GLY A 674 -7.72 1.95 22.15
C GLY A 674 -7.77 2.64 20.78
N LYS A 675 -7.37 1.99 19.69
CA LYS A 675 -7.48 2.55 18.32
C LYS A 675 -8.72 2.12 17.53
N ASN A 676 -9.40 1.04 17.95
CA ASN A 676 -10.71 0.61 17.45
C ASN A 676 -11.30 -0.42 18.44
N SER A 677 -11.82 0.03 19.58
CA SER A 677 -12.48 -0.89 20.51
C SER A 677 -13.90 -1.23 20.03
N LYS A 678 -13.97 -2.25 19.16
CA LYS A 678 -15.09 -3.19 19.11
C LYS A 678 -14.51 -4.59 19.30
N LEU A 679 -14.36 -4.97 20.57
CA LEU A 679 -14.37 -6.36 21.02
C LEU A 679 -15.62 -6.52 21.86
#